data_AF-A0A371M619-F1
#
_entry.id   AF-A0A371M619-F1
#
_cell.length_a   1.000
_cell.length_b   1.000
_cell.length_c   1.000
_cell.angle_alpha   90.00
_cell.angle_beta   90.00
_cell.angle_gamma   90.00
#
_symmetry.space_group_name_H-M   'P 1'
#
loop_
_entity.id
_entity.type
_entity.pdbx_description
1 polymer ?
#
loop_
_entity_poly.entity_id
_entity_poly.type
_entity_poly.pdbx_seq_one_letter_code
_entity_poly.pdbx_strand_id
1 'polypeptide(L)'
;MQGGGDDIWGTADAFHYYYTELSGDFDVAVQNTGIDNVESWTKAGPMVRESLDPDSKNVMVRRRPNGEASMQYRPEDGAETDSVGGTPADWLRLKRSGDTIETYHSTDGETWTSINTLDAADISLGDSVYVGLAVTSHLSGTLATATFQSLSGVDPDRSRDIGDVEVAGSVENTTGVPLVSTGDVTDIGPGSATLTGDLGDLGGADSAECYFEYREVPTESWKTTDSTELTSSGAFSVDADDLTRRRYYEVRAVADTADGDTARGSVSTFSTTNPSNSKVPAHAGPDSVSHFGPSDGFAEAAPWLDDDTPIIVITEPTRRQLEKAVTIDGERLVVFETSGTIDLGVRDLPIPYDKCYIAGQTAPSPGVTLVKGRVNIGASDCVLQHVRVRLGDAGIEDATEDWALDTVNTADETTNNVIDHVSASWSVDECLSVGYETAETTVSNCLVAEALDDSVHPKGEHGYGSLIGNDAKNVAMLGNVWAFNTDRHPRLKEGTESVVVNNVMYDFEDGTWLDPDTEASIVGNAYLRPNSDKANVFTEDDVDTAVAYLEDNLTDGDVAMVDENVTVVDERPLWPDGLAAMSSDRTFDHNLANVGARPADRTATDERILENVEGGESYLVDSQEQVGGYPDLPVNSHELNVPNGGTRPWLRSWSRRVETPQR
;
A
#
# COMPACT_ATOMS: atom_id res chain seq x y z
N MET A 1 15.68 5.80 -22.19
CA MET A 1 16.73 5.85 -21.15
C MET A 1 16.42 4.83 -20.08
N GLN A 2 17.44 4.18 -19.52
CA GLN A 2 17.31 3.29 -18.36
C GLN A 2 18.14 3.85 -17.20
N GLY A 3 17.60 3.79 -15.99
CA GLY A 3 18.31 4.19 -14.78
C GLY A 3 17.98 3.29 -13.60
N GLY A 4 19.01 2.90 -12.87
CA GLY A 4 18.91 2.29 -11.54
C GLY A 4 19.28 3.29 -10.45
N GLY A 5 19.27 2.85 -9.19
CA GLY A 5 19.70 3.65 -8.04
C GLY A 5 18.62 3.77 -6.97
N ASP A 6 19.07 4.06 -5.75
CA ASP A 6 18.22 4.09 -4.56
C ASP A 6 17.23 5.25 -4.58
N ASP A 7 17.73 6.48 -4.78
CA ASP A 7 16.87 7.62 -5.07
C ASP A 7 17.63 8.87 -5.55
N ILE A 8 16.93 9.84 -6.13
CA ILE A 8 17.31 11.25 -6.19
C ILE A 8 16.59 11.97 -5.03
N TRP A 9 17.06 11.74 -3.80
CA TRP A 9 16.51 12.29 -2.56
C TRP A 9 17.55 12.34 -1.46
N GLY A 10 17.18 12.82 -0.28
CA GLY A 10 18.04 12.85 0.89
C GLY A 10 19.26 13.75 0.68
N THR A 11 20.39 13.28 1.18
CA THR A 11 21.70 13.97 1.12
C THR A 11 22.64 13.43 0.03
N ALA A 12 22.27 12.40 -0.72
CA ALA A 12 23.05 11.87 -1.85
C ALA A 12 22.14 11.20 -2.89
N ASP A 13 22.38 11.50 -4.17
CA ASP A 13 21.62 10.95 -5.29
C ASP A 13 22.25 9.65 -5.82
N ALA A 14 21.40 8.71 -6.26
CA ALA A 14 21.73 7.50 -7.01
C ALA A 14 20.81 7.36 -8.23
N PHE A 15 21.33 7.60 -9.44
CA PHE A 15 20.54 7.61 -10.69
C PHE A 15 21.38 7.58 -11.97
N HIS A 16 20.75 7.45 -13.14
CA HIS A 16 21.40 7.61 -14.45
C HIS A 16 21.11 8.98 -15.08
N TYR A 17 22.16 9.66 -15.55
CA TYR A 17 22.09 11.02 -16.07
C TYR A 17 22.58 11.14 -17.52
N TYR A 18 21.82 11.78 -18.39
CA TYR A 18 22.18 12.12 -19.77
C TYR A 18 22.24 13.64 -19.96
N TYR A 19 23.43 14.20 -20.14
CA TYR A 19 23.68 15.62 -19.89
C TYR A 19 24.70 16.25 -20.85
N THR A 20 24.73 17.59 -20.83
CA THR A 20 25.80 18.43 -21.38
C THR A 20 26.16 19.53 -20.37
N GLU A 21 27.35 20.11 -20.51
CA GLU A 21 27.82 21.23 -19.69
C GLU A 21 27.47 22.55 -20.40
N LEU A 22 26.76 23.43 -19.71
CA LEU A 22 26.34 24.74 -20.23
C LEU A 22 26.83 25.86 -19.30
N SER A 23 26.92 27.07 -19.84
CA SER A 23 27.16 28.28 -19.04
C SER A 23 26.08 29.33 -19.29
N GLY A 24 25.63 29.99 -18.22
CA GLY A 24 24.59 31.01 -18.27
C GLY A 24 23.16 30.45 -18.39
N ASP A 25 22.30 31.23 -19.03
CA ASP A 25 20.87 30.96 -19.15
C ASP A 25 20.56 29.76 -20.07
N PHE A 26 19.54 28.99 -19.72
CA PHE A 26 19.02 27.89 -20.54
C PHE A 26 17.51 27.75 -20.33
N ASP A 27 16.85 27.03 -21.24
CA ASP A 27 15.42 26.79 -21.20
C ASP A 27 15.14 25.40 -21.79
N VAL A 28 15.15 24.38 -20.94
CA VAL A 28 14.98 22.98 -21.36
C VAL A 28 13.53 22.56 -21.22
N ALA A 29 12.99 21.95 -22.27
CA ALA A 29 11.65 21.34 -22.25
C ALA A 29 11.69 19.95 -22.89
N VAL A 30 10.91 19.01 -22.34
CA VAL A 30 10.82 17.63 -22.81
C VAL A 30 9.45 17.04 -22.49
N GLN A 31 8.97 16.12 -23.32
CA GLN A 31 7.84 15.26 -23.01
C GLN A 31 8.33 13.91 -22.48
N ASN A 32 7.88 13.50 -21.30
CA ASN A 32 8.11 12.15 -20.77
C ASN A 32 6.87 11.29 -21.10
N THR A 33 6.96 10.51 -22.18
CA THR A 33 5.83 9.74 -22.73
C THR A 33 5.62 8.40 -22.02
N GLY A 34 6.60 7.92 -21.27
CA GLY A 34 6.49 6.68 -20.52
C GLY A 34 7.58 6.55 -19.48
N ILE A 35 7.23 5.96 -18.34
CA ILE A 35 8.14 5.58 -17.29
C ILE A 35 7.64 4.26 -16.69
N ASP A 36 8.54 3.30 -16.50
CA ASP A 36 8.21 2.04 -15.82
C ASP A 36 7.81 2.31 -14.37
N ASN A 37 6.82 1.59 -13.85
CA ASN A 37 6.49 1.60 -12.43
C ASN A 37 7.27 0.49 -11.71
N VAL A 38 8.58 0.68 -11.54
CA VAL A 38 9.42 -0.26 -10.79
C VAL A 38 9.15 -0.15 -9.29
N GLU A 39 8.99 1.08 -8.82
CA GLU A 39 8.54 1.45 -7.48
C GLU A 39 7.70 2.74 -7.61
N SER A 40 6.80 3.00 -6.67
CA SER A 40 5.89 4.16 -6.70
C SER A 40 6.59 5.53 -6.82
N TRP A 41 7.86 5.60 -6.43
CA TRP A 41 8.74 6.76 -6.50
C TRP A 41 9.82 6.67 -7.57
N THR A 42 9.77 5.68 -8.48
CA THR A 42 10.50 5.75 -9.75
C THR A 42 10.27 7.14 -10.38
N LYS A 43 11.31 7.80 -10.89
CA LYS A 43 11.17 9.18 -11.36
C LYS A 43 12.11 9.52 -12.50
N ALA A 44 11.62 10.35 -13.41
CA ALA A 44 12.38 10.76 -14.59
C ALA A 44 11.99 12.16 -15.08
N GLY A 45 12.95 12.95 -15.58
CA GLY A 45 12.68 14.32 -16.04
C GLY A 45 13.94 15.18 -16.25
N PRO A 46 13.78 16.44 -16.70
CA PRO A 46 14.89 17.36 -16.87
C PRO A 46 15.47 17.80 -15.51
N MET A 47 16.79 17.86 -15.45
CA MET A 47 17.55 18.23 -14.26
C MET A 47 18.71 19.16 -14.62
N VAL A 48 18.93 20.16 -13.77
CA VAL A 48 20.19 20.93 -13.66
C VAL A 48 20.90 20.58 -12.36
N ARG A 49 22.22 20.44 -12.40
CA ARG A 49 23.06 20.19 -11.22
C ARG A 49 24.41 20.89 -11.36
N GLU A 50 24.98 21.35 -10.24
CA GLU A 50 26.25 22.11 -10.27
C GLU A 50 27.45 21.21 -10.56
N SER A 51 27.53 20.05 -9.90
CA SER A 51 28.58 19.06 -10.09
C SER A 51 28.00 17.69 -10.43
N LEU A 52 28.87 16.72 -10.73
CA LEU A 52 28.47 15.33 -10.94
C LEU A 52 28.72 14.47 -9.70
N ASP A 53 28.93 15.09 -8.53
CA ASP A 53 29.10 14.38 -7.26
C ASP A 53 27.74 14.02 -6.65
N PRO A 54 27.57 12.85 -6.01
CA PRO A 54 26.26 12.40 -5.54
C PRO A 54 25.55 13.39 -4.63
N ASP A 55 26.30 14.20 -3.89
CA ASP A 55 25.77 15.15 -2.93
C ASP A 55 25.37 16.51 -3.53
N SER A 56 25.60 16.75 -4.83
CA SER A 56 25.51 18.08 -5.45
C SER A 56 24.12 18.71 -5.39
N LYS A 57 24.07 20.02 -5.11
CA LYS A 57 22.87 20.83 -5.30
C LYS A 57 22.35 20.75 -6.73
N ASN A 58 21.03 20.62 -6.84
CA ASN A 58 20.36 20.35 -8.11
C ASN A 58 18.90 20.83 -8.08
N VAL A 59 18.31 20.98 -9.27
CA VAL A 59 16.88 21.16 -9.46
C VAL A 59 16.42 20.20 -10.54
N MET A 60 15.38 19.42 -10.27
CA MET A 60 14.75 18.51 -11.22
C MET A 60 13.26 18.77 -11.27
N VAL A 61 12.72 18.81 -12.48
CA VAL A 61 11.28 18.65 -12.69
C VAL A 61 11.08 17.18 -13.02
N ARG A 62 10.41 16.43 -12.15
CA ARG A 62 10.25 14.98 -12.28
C ARG A 62 8.84 14.63 -12.74
N ARG A 63 8.71 13.49 -13.42
CA ARG A 63 7.46 12.76 -13.59
C ARG A 63 7.56 11.38 -12.95
N ARG A 64 6.50 10.97 -12.26
CA ARG A 64 6.35 9.64 -11.61
C ARG A 64 5.44 8.70 -12.43
N PRO A 65 5.44 7.38 -12.16
CA PRO A 65 4.58 6.42 -12.86
C PRO A 65 3.08 6.69 -12.76
N ASN A 66 2.63 7.32 -11.67
CA ASN A 66 1.24 7.78 -11.52
C ASN A 66 0.88 9.01 -12.39
N GLY A 67 1.83 9.51 -13.18
CA GLY A 67 1.66 10.66 -14.07
C GLY A 67 1.87 12.02 -13.41
N GLU A 68 2.11 12.08 -12.10
CA GLU A 68 2.41 13.34 -11.41
C GLU A 68 3.70 13.97 -11.93
N ALA A 69 3.61 15.25 -12.28
CA ALA A 69 4.75 16.15 -12.45
C ALA A 69 4.91 17.06 -11.23
N SER A 70 6.12 17.10 -10.67
CA SER A 70 6.48 17.89 -9.48
C SER A 70 7.94 18.37 -9.58
N MET A 71 8.29 19.40 -8.80
CA MET A 71 9.69 19.85 -8.68
C MET A 71 10.33 19.21 -7.45
N GLN A 72 11.61 18.85 -7.56
CA GLN A 72 12.50 18.65 -6.42
C GLN A 72 13.76 19.47 -6.57
N TYR A 73 14.34 19.87 -5.44
CA TYR A 73 15.61 20.55 -5.43
C TYR A 73 16.39 20.26 -4.17
N ARG A 74 17.71 20.36 -4.30
CA ARG A 74 18.65 20.33 -3.20
C ARG A 74 19.34 21.70 -3.13
N PRO A 75 19.22 22.45 -2.02
CA PRO A 75 19.67 23.85 -1.97
C PRO A 75 21.21 23.98 -1.92
N GLU A 76 21.88 23.06 -1.24
CA GLU A 76 23.34 23.06 -1.05
C GLU A 76 23.89 21.63 -1.15
N ASP A 77 25.19 21.49 -1.40
CA ASP A 77 25.83 20.17 -1.46
C ASP A 77 25.66 19.44 -0.11
N GLY A 78 25.15 18.22 -0.16
CA GLY A 78 24.87 17.37 1.00
C GLY A 78 23.69 17.80 1.87
N ALA A 79 22.92 18.81 1.47
CA ALA A 79 21.68 19.18 2.16
C ALA A 79 20.55 18.18 1.87
N GLU A 80 19.54 18.16 2.75
CA GLU A 80 18.30 17.43 2.51
C GLU A 80 17.58 17.96 1.27
N THR A 81 17.00 17.04 0.51
CA THR A 81 16.22 17.34 -0.70
C THR A 81 14.79 17.75 -0.31
N ASP A 82 14.26 18.76 -0.99
CA ASP A 82 12.88 19.23 -0.81
C ASP A 82 12.09 19.07 -2.12
N SER A 83 10.76 19.12 -2.04
CA SER A 83 9.88 19.03 -3.20
C SER A 83 8.67 19.95 -3.12
N VAL A 84 8.21 20.41 -4.29
CA VAL A 84 7.11 21.36 -4.42
C VAL A 84 6.14 20.92 -5.51
N GLY A 85 4.85 20.99 -5.19
CA GLY A 85 3.75 20.77 -6.13
C GLY A 85 3.46 19.30 -6.39
N GLY A 86 2.68 19.06 -7.45
CA GLY A 86 2.24 17.73 -7.86
C GLY A 86 0.92 17.80 -8.61
N THR A 87 0.97 17.63 -9.94
CA THR A 87 -0.24 17.51 -10.75
C THR A 87 0.04 16.61 -11.96
N PRO A 88 -0.95 15.86 -12.48
CA PRO A 88 -0.75 15.06 -13.68
C PRO A 88 -0.31 15.91 -14.88
N ALA A 89 0.84 15.57 -15.47
CA ALA A 89 1.36 16.18 -16.69
C ALA A 89 2.43 15.27 -17.33
N ASP A 90 2.65 15.43 -18.64
CA ASP A 90 3.65 14.69 -19.40
C ASP A 90 4.73 15.59 -20.03
N TRP A 91 4.49 16.90 -20.11
CA TRP A 91 5.51 17.89 -20.48
C TRP A 91 6.14 18.55 -19.26
N LEU A 92 7.47 18.59 -19.24
CA LEU A 92 8.29 19.11 -18.15
C LEU A 92 9.25 20.18 -18.69
N ARG A 93 9.40 21.29 -17.97
CA ARG A 93 10.30 22.38 -18.38
C ARG A 93 11.02 23.02 -17.21
N LEU A 94 12.30 23.30 -17.41
CA LEU A 94 13.22 23.89 -16.44
C LEU A 94 13.98 25.02 -17.13
N LYS A 95 13.92 26.23 -16.56
CA LYS A 95 14.49 27.43 -17.18
C LYS A 95 15.35 28.18 -16.19
N ARG A 96 16.54 28.59 -16.63
CA ARG A 96 17.42 29.51 -15.90
C ARG A 96 17.42 30.88 -16.55
N SER A 97 17.31 31.93 -15.74
CA SER A 97 17.47 33.33 -16.15
C SER A 97 18.23 34.10 -15.06
N GLY A 98 19.53 34.29 -15.26
CA GLY A 98 20.46 34.77 -14.23
C GLY A 98 20.54 33.78 -13.06
N ASP A 99 20.20 34.26 -11.87
CA ASP A 99 20.17 33.48 -10.63
C ASP A 99 18.78 32.90 -10.32
N THR A 100 17.82 33.03 -11.26
CA THR A 100 16.46 32.51 -11.10
C THR A 100 16.29 31.21 -11.87
N ILE A 101 15.72 30.20 -11.21
CA ILE A 101 15.26 28.96 -11.83
C ILE A 101 13.73 28.92 -11.81
N GLU A 102 13.12 28.75 -12.98
CA GLU A 102 11.68 28.60 -13.14
C GLU A 102 11.36 27.18 -13.60
N THR A 103 10.35 26.56 -12.98
CA THR A 103 9.92 25.19 -13.30
C THR A 103 8.47 25.17 -13.74
N TYR A 104 8.14 24.35 -14.74
CA TYR A 104 6.81 24.30 -15.33
C TYR A 104 6.40 22.87 -15.71
N HIS A 105 5.09 22.65 -15.78
CA HIS A 105 4.49 21.48 -16.42
C HIS A 105 3.47 21.90 -17.49
N SER A 106 3.11 20.96 -18.36
CA SER A 106 2.08 21.12 -19.38
C SER A 106 1.48 19.76 -19.78
N THR A 107 0.24 19.76 -20.30
CA THR A 107 -0.42 18.58 -20.88
C THR A 107 -0.43 18.61 -22.41
N ASP A 108 -0.03 19.72 -23.04
CA ASP A 108 -0.08 19.94 -24.49
C ASP A 108 1.26 20.40 -25.09
N GLY A 109 2.25 20.76 -24.26
CA GLY A 109 3.53 21.31 -24.67
C GLY A 109 3.48 22.78 -25.12
N GLU A 110 2.29 23.38 -25.18
CA GLU A 110 2.05 24.75 -25.64
C GLU A 110 1.69 25.70 -24.49
N THR A 111 0.78 25.26 -23.61
CA THR A 111 0.30 25.98 -22.44
C THR A 111 1.05 25.51 -21.21
N TRP A 112 1.87 26.39 -20.64
CA TRP A 112 2.74 26.06 -19.50
C TRP A 112 2.21 26.65 -18.20
N THR A 113 2.14 25.82 -17.16
CA THR A 113 1.79 26.23 -15.79
C THR A 113 3.04 26.16 -14.90
N SER A 114 3.30 27.24 -14.16
CA SER A 114 4.43 27.29 -13.22
C SER A 114 4.20 26.32 -12.06
N ILE A 115 5.22 25.51 -11.75
CA ILE A 115 5.27 24.70 -10.53
C ILE A 115 5.84 25.58 -9.42
N ASN A 116 7.04 26.11 -9.63
CA ASN A 116 7.70 27.01 -8.69
C ASN A 116 8.79 27.88 -9.35
N THR A 117 9.18 28.94 -8.66
CA THR A 117 10.31 29.80 -9.00
C THR A 117 11.27 29.86 -7.82
N LEU A 118 12.54 29.52 -8.05
CA LEU A 118 13.62 29.58 -7.07
C LEU A 118 14.54 30.76 -7.41
N ASP A 119 15.01 31.48 -6.39
CA ASP A 119 16.03 32.50 -6.52
C ASP A 119 17.34 32.15 -5.79
N ALA A 120 18.29 33.08 -5.78
CA ALA A 120 19.60 32.88 -5.17
C ALA A 120 19.58 32.62 -3.65
N ALA A 121 18.47 32.91 -2.97
CA ALA A 121 18.27 32.57 -1.56
C ALA A 121 17.82 31.11 -1.37
N ASP A 122 17.20 30.50 -2.38
CA ASP A 122 16.76 29.11 -2.34
C ASP A 122 17.85 28.16 -2.84
N ILE A 123 18.51 28.51 -3.96
CA ILE A 123 19.63 27.75 -4.53
C ILE A 123 20.56 28.65 -5.34
N SER A 124 21.85 28.59 -5.05
CA SER A 124 22.88 29.34 -5.79
C SER A 124 23.72 28.40 -6.64
N LEU A 125 23.43 28.36 -7.95
CA LEU A 125 24.21 27.59 -8.92
C LEU A 125 25.32 28.44 -9.55
N GLY A 126 26.50 27.86 -9.72
CA GLY A 126 27.60 28.43 -10.49
C GLY A 126 27.22 28.77 -11.93
N ASP A 127 28.06 29.55 -12.61
CA ASP A 127 27.82 29.94 -14.00
C ASP A 127 27.84 28.75 -14.95
N SER A 128 28.72 27.77 -14.69
CA SER A 128 28.80 26.50 -15.39
C SER A 128 28.06 25.41 -14.61
N VAL A 129 27.16 24.70 -15.29
CA VAL A 129 26.30 23.65 -14.74
C VAL A 129 26.13 22.50 -15.73
N TYR A 130 25.68 21.36 -15.24
CA TYR A 130 25.25 20.24 -16.08
C TYR A 130 23.73 20.26 -16.21
N VAL A 131 23.23 20.18 -17.45
CA VAL A 131 21.80 20.17 -17.76
C VAL A 131 21.49 18.97 -18.63
N GLY A 132 20.39 18.26 -18.34
CA GLY A 132 20.11 16.99 -18.97
C GLY A 132 18.83 16.32 -18.49
N LEU A 133 18.72 15.02 -18.78
CA LEU A 133 17.62 14.14 -18.37
C LEU A 133 18.12 13.14 -17.33
N ALA A 134 17.35 12.94 -16.27
CA ALA A 134 17.64 12.00 -15.20
C ALA A 134 16.57 10.90 -15.13
N VAL A 135 16.98 9.67 -14.75
CA VAL A 135 16.11 8.53 -14.46
C VAL A 135 16.66 7.76 -13.26
N THR A 136 15.82 7.50 -12.25
CA THR A 136 16.11 6.52 -11.19
C THR A 136 14.96 5.52 -11.08
N SER A 137 15.30 4.28 -10.77
CA SER A 137 14.32 3.22 -10.49
C SER A 137 13.68 3.35 -9.12
N HIS A 138 14.31 4.11 -8.20
CA HIS A 138 13.98 4.11 -6.78
C HIS A 138 14.11 2.71 -6.15
N LEU A 139 15.00 1.90 -6.72
CA LEU A 139 15.23 0.53 -6.29
C LEU A 139 16.63 0.08 -6.70
N SER A 140 17.53 -0.06 -5.72
CA SER A 140 18.84 -0.67 -5.92
C SER A 140 18.74 -2.02 -6.63
N GLY A 141 19.73 -2.30 -7.46
CA GLY A 141 19.80 -3.54 -8.22
C GLY A 141 18.81 -3.66 -9.39
N THR A 142 17.91 -2.70 -9.62
CA THR A 142 16.86 -2.78 -10.65
C THR A 142 16.86 -1.55 -11.56
N LEU A 143 16.66 -1.75 -12.88
CA LEU A 143 16.53 -0.67 -13.85
C LEU A 143 15.07 -0.29 -14.07
N ALA A 144 14.77 1.01 -14.14
CA ALA A 144 13.54 1.55 -14.73
C ALA A 144 13.82 2.16 -16.09
N THR A 145 12.90 2.00 -17.04
CA THR A 145 12.95 2.65 -18.35
C THR A 145 12.08 3.89 -18.37
N ALA A 146 12.62 5.01 -18.84
CA ALA A 146 11.87 6.22 -19.19
C ALA A 146 12.07 6.58 -20.66
N THR A 147 10.99 6.97 -21.32
CA THR A 147 10.95 7.41 -22.72
C THR A 147 10.68 8.90 -22.77
N PHE A 148 11.58 9.61 -23.47
CA PHE A 148 11.51 11.04 -23.64
C PHE A 148 11.37 11.39 -25.12
N GLN A 149 10.62 12.45 -25.41
CA GLN A 149 10.42 12.97 -26.75
C GLN A 149 10.49 14.50 -26.75
N SER A 150 10.71 15.07 -27.94
CA SER A 150 10.69 16.53 -28.15
C SER A 150 11.62 17.33 -27.23
N LEU A 151 12.78 16.76 -26.88
CA LEU A 151 13.80 17.46 -26.10
C LEU A 151 14.24 18.72 -26.84
N SER A 152 14.16 19.86 -26.17
CA SER A 152 14.52 21.16 -26.73
C SER A 152 15.31 21.99 -25.72
N GLY A 153 16.09 22.96 -26.23
CA GLY A 153 16.90 23.87 -25.43
C GLY A 153 18.23 23.32 -24.94
N VAL A 154 18.47 22.01 -25.06
CA VAL A 154 19.73 21.35 -24.71
C VAL A 154 20.06 20.25 -25.73
N ASP A 155 21.35 19.94 -25.89
CA ASP A 155 21.85 18.84 -26.73
C ASP A 155 22.83 17.99 -25.90
N PRO A 156 22.32 17.05 -25.07
CA PRO A 156 23.15 16.24 -24.20
C PRO A 156 24.05 15.31 -25.03
N ASP A 157 25.31 15.16 -24.64
CA ASP A 157 26.29 14.36 -25.40
C ASP A 157 27.05 13.35 -24.53
N ARG A 158 26.76 13.33 -23.23
CA ARG A 158 27.40 12.44 -22.24
C ARG A 158 26.35 11.78 -21.38
N SER A 159 26.64 10.55 -20.95
CA SER A 159 25.85 9.87 -19.94
C SER A 159 26.74 9.19 -18.90
N ARG A 160 26.24 9.12 -17.66
CA ARG A 160 26.86 8.39 -16.56
C ARG A 160 25.85 8.12 -15.46
N ASP A 161 26.18 7.15 -14.62
CA ASP A 161 25.56 7.03 -13.31
C ASP A 161 26.13 8.08 -12.34
N ILE A 162 25.27 8.55 -11.45
CA ILE A 162 25.57 9.41 -10.31
C ILE A 162 25.26 8.61 -9.06
N GLY A 163 26.13 8.66 -8.05
CA GLY A 163 25.94 7.89 -6.82
C GLY A 163 26.36 6.43 -6.90
N ASP A 164 25.92 5.68 -5.91
CA ASP A 164 26.05 4.23 -5.89
C ASP A 164 24.87 3.62 -6.65
N VAL A 165 25.17 3.09 -7.84
CA VAL A 165 24.18 2.49 -8.73
C VAL A 165 24.64 1.07 -9.00
N GLU A 166 23.99 0.10 -8.34
CA GLU A 166 24.37 -1.32 -8.43
C GLU A 166 24.26 -1.87 -9.86
N VAL A 167 23.31 -1.35 -10.66
CA VAL A 167 23.11 -1.72 -12.07
C VAL A 167 23.14 -0.48 -12.95
N ALA A 168 24.21 -0.36 -13.73
CA ALA A 168 24.47 0.79 -14.59
C ALA A 168 23.32 1.06 -15.59
N GLY A 169 22.94 2.34 -15.71
CA GLY A 169 21.92 2.78 -16.66
C GLY A 169 22.43 2.91 -18.09
N SER A 170 21.53 3.29 -19.00
CA SER A 170 21.86 3.47 -20.42
C SER A 170 21.00 4.53 -21.12
N VAL A 171 21.52 5.05 -22.23
CA VAL A 171 20.82 5.99 -23.12
C VAL A 171 20.81 5.42 -24.53
N GLU A 172 19.63 5.43 -25.14
CA GLU A 172 19.43 5.17 -26.56
C GLU A 172 18.68 6.36 -27.14
N ASN A 173 19.25 6.95 -28.21
CA ASN A 173 18.67 8.06 -28.93
C ASN A 173 18.25 7.60 -30.32
N THR A 174 16.98 7.81 -30.66
CA THR A 174 16.43 7.47 -31.96
C THR A 174 15.82 8.72 -32.58
N THR A 175 16.19 9.02 -33.82
CA THR A 175 15.61 10.11 -34.61
C THR A 175 14.74 9.53 -35.71
N GLY A 176 13.65 10.22 -36.05
CA GLY A 176 12.74 9.75 -37.09
C GLY A 176 11.76 8.67 -36.63
N VAL A 177 11.48 8.62 -35.33
CA VAL A 177 10.42 7.75 -34.79
C VAL A 177 9.07 8.47 -34.81
N PRO A 178 7.95 7.75 -34.96
CA PRO A 178 6.62 8.35 -34.88
C PRO A 178 6.32 8.94 -33.49
N LEU A 179 5.35 9.84 -33.44
CA LEU A 179 4.78 10.41 -32.21
C LEU A 179 3.31 10.03 -32.13
N VAL A 180 2.90 9.37 -31.04
CA VAL A 180 1.51 8.98 -30.80
C VAL A 180 1.13 9.27 -29.35
N SER A 181 -0.07 9.80 -29.12
CA SER A 181 -0.62 10.09 -27.80
C SER A 181 -1.90 9.27 -27.56
N THR A 182 -2.09 8.86 -26.30
CA THR A 182 -3.31 8.21 -25.84
C THR A 182 -4.28 9.31 -25.38
N GLY A 183 -5.46 9.36 -25.98
CA GLY A 183 -6.53 10.27 -25.60
C GLY A 183 -7.43 9.70 -24.50
N ASP A 184 -8.46 10.47 -24.14
CA ASP A 184 -9.47 10.06 -23.16
C ASP A 184 -10.28 8.85 -23.66
N VAL A 185 -10.69 8.01 -22.72
CA VAL A 185 -11.62 6.91 -23.01
C VAL A 185 -13.05 7.43 -22.84
N THR A 186 -13.88 7.27 -23.88
CA THR A 186 -15.27 7.75 -23.90
C THR A 186 -16.26 6.60 -24.02
N ASP A 187 -17.56 6.92 -23.88
CA ASP A 187 -18.67 5.98 -24.11
C ASP A 187 -18.55 4.66 -23.34
N ILE A 188 -18.02 4.73 -22.11
CA ILE A 188 -17.74 3.57 -21.27
C ILE A 188 -19.04 2.89 -20.83
N GLY A 189 -19.23 1.67 -21.32
CA GLY A 189 -20.31 0.77 -20.96
C GLY A 189 -19.84 -0.41 -20.11
N PRO A 190 -20.75 -1.35 -19.79
CA PRO A 190 -20.41 -2.57 -19.05
C PRO A 190 -19.60 -3.58 -19.85
N GLY A 191 -19.50 -3.46 -21.17
CA GLY A 191 -18.71 -4.38 -21.98
C GLY A 191 -18.07 -3.72 -23.19
N SER A 192 -18.00 -2.39 -23.18
CA SER A 192 -17.47 -1.62 -24.29
C SER A 192 -16.90 -0.29 -23.82
N ALA A 193 -15.97 0.28 -24.59
CA ALA A 193 -15.50 1.65 -24.45
C ALA A 193 -14.91 2.15 -25.78
N THR A 194 -14.96 3.46 -26.03
CA THR A 194 -14.30 4.07 -27.19
C THR A 194 -12.93 4.57 -26.77
N LEU A 195 -11.89 4.00 -27.36
CA LEU A 195 -10.49 4.37 -27.15
C LEU A 195 -10.10 5.43 -28.18
N THR A 196 -9.48 6.52 -27.74
CA THR A 196 -9.08 7.63 -28.62
C THR A 196 -7.59 7.89 -28.55
N GLY A 197 -6.99 8.38 -29.63
CA GLY A 197 -5.57 8.67 -29.73
C GLY A 197 -5.28 9.62 -30.89
N ASP A 198 -4.08 10.17 -30.91
CA ASP A 198 -3.63 11.07 -31.96
C ASP A 198 -2.22 10.71 -32.42
N LEU A 199 -2.04 10.58 -33.74
CA LEU A 199 -0.72 10.48 -34.35
C LEU A 199 -0.21 11.91 -34.60
N GLY A 200 0.76 12.35 -33.81
CA GLY A 200 1.33 13.70 -33.92
C GLY A 200 2.37 13.83 -35.03
N ASP A 201 3.15 12.78 -35.30
CA ASP A 201 4.21 12.75 -36.31
C ASP A 201 4.45 11.31 -36.80
N LEU A 202 4.82 11.17 -38.08
CA LEU A 202 5.19 9.90 -38.71
C LEU A 202 6.68 9.55 -38.58
N GLY A 203 7.50 10.45 -38.03
CA GLY A 203 8.94 10.21 -37.92
C GLY A 203 9.68 10.22 -39.26
N GLY A 204 9.03 10.63 -40.35
CA GLY A 204 9.60 10.57 -41.70
C GLY A 204 9.19 9.33 -42.50
N ALA A 205 8.37 8.45 -41.92
CA ALA A 205 7.69 7.39 -42.64
C ALA A 205 6.58 7.93 -43.57
N ASP A 206 6.19 7.13 -44.57
CA ASP A 206 5.08 7.45 -45.48
C ASP A 206 3.70 7.19 -44.84
N SER A 207 3.61 6.23 -43.91
CA SER A 207 2.38 5.88 -43.18
C SER A 207 2.70 5.19 -41.85
N ALA A 208 1.69 5.13 -40.97
CA ALA A 208 1.71 4.35 -39.74
C ALA A 208 0.38 3.62 -39.52
N GLU A 209 0.47 2.38 -39.05
CA GLU A 209 -0.66 1.62 -38.52
C GLU A 209 -0.90 2.04 -37.07
N CYS A 210 -1.99 2.73 -36.82
CA CYS A 210 -2.36 3.25 -35.50
C CYS A 210 -3.42 2.35 -34.84
N TYR A 211 -3.18 1.91 -33.61
CA TYR A 211 -4.06 1.01 -32.86
C TYR A 211 -3.91 1.24 -31.34
N PHE A 212 -4.64 0.48 -30.54
CA PHE A 212 -4.52 0.52 -29.08
C PHE A 212 -4.06 -0.81 -28.52
N GLU A 213 -3.15 -0.76 -27.55
CA GLU A 213 -2.89 -1.85 -26.63
C GLU A 213 -3.73 -1.63 -25.36
N TYR A 214 -4.46 -2.64 -24.91
CA TYR A 214 -5.25 -2.58 -23.67
C TYR A 214 -5.14 -3.88 -22.84
N ARG A 215 -5.32 -3.79 -21.53
CA ARG A 215 -5.32 -4.95 -20.62
C ARG A 215 -6.21 -4.74 -19.40
N GLU A 216 -6.81 -5.82 -18.91
CA GLU A 216 -7.56 -5.82 -17.65
C GLU A 216 -6.60 -5.78 -16.47
N VAL A 217 -6.78 -4.89 -15.51
CA VAL A 217 -5.97 -4.83 -14.30
C VAL A 217 -6.29 -6.06 -13.41
N PRO A 218 -5.28 -6.79 -12.88
CA PRO A 218 -3.84 -6.49 -12.89
C PRO A 218 -3.05 -7.35 -13.91
N THR A 219 -3.71 -7.85 -14.94
CA THR A 219 -3.11 -8.73 -15.97
C THR A 219 -1.93 -8.02 -16.64
N GLU A 220 -0.88 -8.78 -16.90
CA GLU A 220 0.37 -8.25 -17.45
C GLU A 220 0.30 -8.03 -18.96
N SER A 221 -0.33 -8.97 -19.65
CA SER A 221 -0.33 -9.07 -21.11
C SER A 221 -1.27 -8.07 -21.75
N TRP A 222 -0.75 -7.34 -22.73
CA TRP A 222 -1.52 -6.44 -23.57
C TRP A 222 -2.25 -7.20 -24.69
N LYS A 223 -3.51 -6.84 -24.93
CA LYS A 223 -4.27 -7.15 -26.15
C LYS A 223 -4.19 -5.97 -27.09
N THR A 224 -4.34 -6.20 -28.39
CA THR A 224 -4.31 -5.16 -29.42
C THR A 224 -5.67 -5.05 -30.09
N THR A 225 -6.07 -3.83 -30.45
CA THR A 225 -7.24 -3.60 -31.31
C THR A 225 -6.91 -3.80 -32.79
N ASP A 226 -7.91 -3.70 -33.66
CA ASP A 226 -7.68 -3.46 -35.08
C ASP A 226 -6.95 -2.12 -35.28
N SER A 227 -6.16 -2.03 -36.37
CA SER A 227 -5.40 -0.84 -36.72
C SER A 227 -6.09 0.01 -37.78
N THR A 228 -5.75 1.30 -37.79
CA THR A 228 -6.11 2.27 -38.82
C THR A 228 -4.83 2.85 -39.41
N GLU A 229 -4.63 2.70 -40.72
CA GLU A 229 -3.51 3.34 -41.40
C GLU A 229 -3.74 4.86 -41.50
N LEU A 230 -2.74 5.63 -41.05
CA LEU A 230 -2.67 7.08 -41.23
C LEU A 230 -1.44 7.44 -42.07
N THR A 231 -1.64 8.29 -43.09
CA THR A 231 -0.58 8.80 -43.98
C THR A 231 -0.18 10.25 -43.67
N SER A 232 -0.70 10.78 -42.57
CA SER A 232 -0.40 12.10 -42.03
C SER A 232 -0.81 12.13 -40.56
N SER A 233 -0.36 13.14 -39.81
CA SER A 233 -0.85 13.35 -38.45
C SER A 233 -2.37 13.49 -38.37
N GLY A 234 -2.95 13.05 -37.25
CA GLY A 234 -4.36 13.15 -36.97
C GLY A 234 -4.88 12.13 -35.95
N ALA A 235 -6.12 12.39 -35.51
CA ALA A 235 -6.81 11.57 -34.53
C ALA A 235 -7.30 10.25 -35.11
N PHE A 236 -7.32 9.22 -34.27
CA PHE A 236 -7.91 7.91 -34.54
C PHE A 236 -8.64 7.40 -33.29
N SER A 237 -9.59 6.49 -33.50
CA SER A 237 -10.38 5.91 -32.42
C SER A 237 -10.82 4.48 -32.76
N VAL A 238 -10.95 3.64 -31.73
CA VAL A 238 -11.48 2.29 -31.87
C VAL A 238 -12.49 2.01 -30.76
N ASP A 239 -13.64 1.44 -31.12
CA ASP A 239 -14.58 0.88 -30.15
C ASP A 239 -14.05 -0.49 -29.70
N ALA A 240 -13.64 -0.60 -28.43
CA ALA A 240 -13.28 -1.84 -27.81
C ALA A 240 -14.53 -2.52 -27.25
N ASP A 241 -14.87 -3.68 -27.79
CA ASP A 241 -15.97 -4.53 -27.34
C ASP A 241 -15.46 -5.70 -26.47
N ASP A 242 -16.38 -6.53 -25.95
CA ASP A 242 -16.11 -7.73 -25.14
C ASP A 242 -15.28 -7.46 -23.87
N LEU A 243 -15.38 -6.24 -23.32
CA LEU A 243 -14.82 -5.91 -22.01
C LEU A 243 -15.63 -6.58 -20.90
N THR A 244 -14.97 -6.93 -19.80
CA THR A 244 -15.61 -7.45 -18.60
C THR A 244 -16.13 -6.28 -17.76
N ARG A 245 -17.42 -6.27 -17.43
CA ARG A 245 -18.02 -5.27 -16.53
C ARG A 245 -17.32 -5.22 -15.18
N ARG A 246 -17.37 -4.06 -14.51
CA ARG A 246 -16.77 -3.82 -13.20
C ARG A 246 -15.29 -4.23 -13.15
N ARG A 247 -14.54 -3.90 -14.19
CA ARG A 247 -13.08 -4.07 -14.23
C ARG A 247 -12.41 -2.76 -14.56
N TYR A 248 -11.21 -2.61 -13.99
CA TYR A 248 -10.25 -1.62 -14.44
C TYR A 248 -9.51 -2.13 -15.67
N TYR A 249 -9.29 -1.25 -16.62
CA TYR A 249 -8.49 -1.48 -17.81
C TYR A 249 -7.42 -0.40 -17.93
N GLU A 250 -6.24 -0.80 -18.37
CA GLU A 250 -5.21 0.11 -18.85
C GLU A 250 -5.21 0.10 -20.37
N VAL A 251 -4.97 1.26 -20.98
CA VAL A 251 -4.89 1.44 -22.43
C VAL A 251 -3.74 2.37 -22.80
N ARG A 252 -3.10 2.11 -23.95
CA ARG A 252 -2.21 3.05 -24.62
C ARG A 252 -2.36 2.99 -26.14
N ALA A 253 -2.21 4.14 -26.79
CA ALA A 253 -2.12 4.25 -28.23
C ALA A 253 -0.76 3.74 -28.73
N VAL A 254 -0.74 3.14 -29.92
CA VAL A 254 0.46 2.63 -30.58
C VAL A 254 0.44 3.04 -32.05
N ALA A 255 1.62 3.37 -32.59
CA ALA A 255 1.83 3.65 -34.01
C ALA A 255 3.03 2.85 -34.51
N ASP A 256 2.79 1.91 -35.43
CA ASP A 256 3.83 1.17 -36.14
C ASP A 256 3.99 1.74 -37.55
N THR A 257 5.13 2.37 -37.84
CA THR A 257 5.37 3.01 -39.14
C THR A 257 5.80 2.03 -40.22
N ALA A 258 5.55 2.39 -41.49
CA ALA A 258 5.87 1.58 -42.65
C ALA A 258 7.38 1.30 -42.84
N ASP A 259 8.25 2.10 -42.22
CA ASP A 259 9.71 1.90 -42.19
C ASP A 259 10.19 1.04 -41.00
N GLY A 260 9.28 0.62 -40.11
CA GLY A 260 9.53 -0.37 -39.06
C GLY A 260 9.77 0.20 -37.67
N ASP A 261 9.52 1.49 -37.45
CA ASP A 261 9.57 2.11 -36.12
C ASP A 261 8.24 1.95 -35.38
N THR A 262 8.31 1.89 -34.04
CA THR A 262 7.14 1.78 -33.17
C THR A 262 7.17 2.89 -32.12
N ALA A 263 6.07 3.62 -31.96
CA ALA A 263 5.86 4.51 -30.83
C ALA A 263 4.65 4.09 -30.00
N ARG A 264 4.68 4.43 -28.71
CA ARG A 264 3.61 4.17 -27.75
C ARG A 264 3.30 5.44 -26.97
N GLY A 265 2.02 5.73 -26.80
CA GLY A 265 1.53 6.81 -25.95
C GLY A 265 1.57 6.44 -24.47
N SER A 266 1.18 7.39 -23.63
CA SER A 266 1.04 7.19 -22.19
C SER A 266 -0.03 6.14 -21.86
N VAL A 267 0.13 5.46 -20.73
CA VAL A 267 -0.91 4.54 -20.22
C VAL A 267 -1.99 5.34 -19.51
N SER A 268 -3.25 5.13 -19.89
CA SER A 268 -4.45 5.65 -19.22
C SER A 268 -5.22 4.49 -18.56
N THR A 269 -5.87 4.75 -17.45
CA THR A 269 -6.69 3.77 -16.71
C THR A 269 -8.15 4.19 -16.70
N PHE A 270 -9.07 3.25 -16.95
CA PHE A 270 -10.52 3.48 -16.84
C PHE A 270 -11.22 2.25 -16.25
N SER A 271 -12.46 2.40 -15.77
CA SER A 271 -13.27 1.26 -15.28
C SER A 271 -14.58 1.12 -16.05
N THR A 272 -14.90 -0.10 -16.45
CA THR A 272 -16.21 -0.43 -17.04
C THR A 272 -17.33 -0.35 -15.99
N THR A 273 -18.50 0.09 -16.42
CA THR A 273 -19.66 0.31 -15.54
C THR A 273 -20.44 -0.98 -15.25
N ASN A 274 -21.49 -0.88 -14.42
CA ASN A 274 -22.45 -1.96 -14.24
C ASN A 274 -23.91 -1.48 -14.29
N PRO A 275 -24.77 -2.02 -15.18
CA PRO A 275 -26.20 -1.78 -15.09
C PRO A 275 -26.83 -2.76 -14.09
N SER A 276 -26.70 -2.49 -12.79
CA SER A 276 -27.44 -3.24 -11.76
C SER A 276 -28.83 -2.65 -11.53
N ASN A 277 -29.86 -3.51 -11.53
CA ASN A 277 -31.20 -3.19 -11.01
C ASN A 277 -31.49 -3.97 -9.71
N SER A 278 -30.44 -4.42 -9.03
CA SER A 278 -30.57 -5.23 -7.83
C SER A 278 -31.38 -4.50 -6.77
N LYS A 279 -32.26 -5.26 -6.10
CA LYS A 279 -33.02 -4.80 -4.94
C LYS A 279 -32.62 -5.54 -3.67
N VAL A 280 -31.50 -6.27 -3.72
CA VAL A 280 -30.99 -7.03 -2.58
C VAL A 280 -30.44 -6.02 -1.57
N PRO A 281 -30.98 -5.96 -0.34
CA PRO A 281 -30.46 -5.03 0.67
C PRO A 281 -29.00 -5.33 1.02
N ALA A 282 -28.22 -4.29 1.31
CA ALA A 282 -26.82 -4.41 1.73
C ALA A 282 -26.62 -5.32 2.97
N HIS A 283 -27.61 -5.33 3.88
CA HIS A 283 -27.62 -6.14 5.09
C HIS A 283 -28.08 -7.59 4.86
N ALA A 284 -28.47 -7.97 3.64
CA ALA A 284 -28.83 -9.35 3.35
C ALA A 284 -27.58 -10.26 3.30
N GLY A 285 -27.80 -11.57 3.38
CA GLY A 285 -26.73 -12.57 3.43
C GLY A 285 -26.61 -13.20 4.82
N PRO A 286 -25.73 -14.20 4.97
CA PRO A 286 -25.45 -14.79 6.29
C PRO A 286 -24.59 -13.85 7.14
N ASP A 287 -24.74 -13.93 8.45
CA ASP A 287 -23.83 -13.31 9.41
C ASP A 287 -22.56 -14.17 9.60
N SER A 288 -21.50 -13.56 10.14
CA SER A 288 -20.28 -14.29 10.52
C SER A 288 -20.61 -15.44 11.49
N VAL A 289 -19.77 -16.47 11.53
CA VAL A 289 -19.81 -17.47 12.61
C VAL A 289 -19.34 -16.83 13.93
N SER A 290 -18.42 -15.87 13.84
CA SER A 290 -17.98 -15.10 15.00
C SER A 290 -19.12 -14.25 15.56
N HIS A 291 -19.05 -14.01 16.86
CA HIS A 291 -19.93 -13.08 17.57
C HIS A 291 -19.73 -11.64 17.12
N PHE A 292 -18.54 -11.27 16.64
CA PHE A 292 -18.25 -9.93 16.13
C PHE A 292 -18.18 -9.92 14.60
N GLY A 293 -18.95 -9.02 13.98
CA GLY A 293 -18.84 -8.68 12.58
C GLY A 293 -17.90 -7.50 12.32
N PRO A 294 -17.46 -7.30 11.07
CA PRO A 294 -16.53 -6.24 10.69
C PRO A 294 -17.08 -4.81 10.82
N SER A 295 -18.37 -4.65 11.17
CA SER A 295 -19.03 -3.35 11.37
C SER A 295 -19.57 -3.17 12.81
N ASP A 296 -19.17 -4.05 13.75
CA ASP A 296 -19.67 -3.99 15.13
C ASP A 296 -18.89 -3.00 16.01
N GLY A 297 -17.73 -2.53 15.52
CA GLY A 297 -16.93 -1.49 16.14
C GLY A 297 -17.35 -0.08 15.70
N PHE A 298 -16.40 0.84 15.70
CA PHE A 298 -16.61 2.24 15.32
C PHE A 298 -16.58 2.44 13.79
N ALA A 299 -15.70 1.71 13.09
CA ALA A 299 -15.63 1.75 11.64
C ALA A 299 -16.81 1.02 10.96
N GLU A 300 -17.35 1.61 9.90
CA GLU A 300 -18.29 0.94 9.00
C GLU A 300 -17.51 0.23 7.89
N ALA A 301 -17.59 -1.10 7.81
CA ALA A 301 -16.95 -1.86 6.74
C ALA A 301 -17.41 -1.45 5.32
N ALA A 302 -16.50 -0.77 4.62
CA ALA A 302 -16.57 -0.34 3.22
C ALA A 302 -17.91 0.33 2.84
N PRO A 303 -18.33 1.46 3.44
CA PRO A 303 -19.64 2.10 3.18
C PRO A 303 -19.85 2.42 1.69
N TRP A 304 -18.77 2.69 0.96
CA TRP A 304 -18.70 2.94 -0.47
C TRP A 304 -18.94 1.71 -1.35
N LEU A 305 -18.84 0.48 -0.82
CA LEU A 305 -18.99 -0.72 -1.63
C LEU A 305 -20.45 -0.92 -2.06
N ASP A 306 -20.66 -0.87 -3.38
CA ASP A 306 -21.94 -1.12 -4.03
C ASP A 306 -21.83 -2.13 -5.20
N ASP A 307 -22.88 -2.20 -6.01
CA ASP A 307 -22.96 -3.13 -7.14
C ASP A 307 -22.27 -2.61 -8.40
N ASP A 308 -21.81 -1.36 -8.42
CA ASP A 308 -21.10 -0.72 -9.54
C ASP A 308 -19.60 -0.64 -9.29
N THR A 309 -19.16 -0.69 -8.01
CA THR A 309 -17.75 -0.72 -7.61
C THR A 309 -16.93 -1.68 -8.46
N PRO A 310 -15.83 -1.21 -9.11
CA PRO A 310 -14.93 -2.05 -9.87
C PRO A 310 -14.26 -3.13 -9.01
N ILE A 311 -13.93 -4.24 -9.67
CA ILE A 311 -13.33 -5.41 -9.05
C ILE A 311 -12.00 -5.67 -9.72
N ILE A 312 -10.99 -6.00 -8.91
CA ILE A 312 -9.68 -6.42 -9.39
C ILE A 312 -9.51 -7.87 -8.96
N VAL A 313 -9.28 -8.76 -9.93
CA VAL A 313 -9.17 -10.21 -9.70
C VAL A 313 -7.71 -10.61 -9.71
N ILE A 314 -7.19 -11.05 -8.57
CA ILE A 314 -5.88 -11.64 -8.45
C ILE A 314 -5.97 -13.10 -8.93
N THR A 315 -5.26 -13.40 -10.01
CA THR A 315 -5.26 -14.73 -10.66
C THR A 315 -3.95 -15.47 -10.45
N GLU A 316 -2.89 -14.77 -10.06
CA GLU A 316 -1.60 -15.33 -9.71
C GLU A 316 -1.13 -14.77 -8.36
N PRO A 317 -0.58 -15.59 -7.45
CA PRO A 317 -0.18 -15.16 -6.12
C PRO A 317 1.18 -14.46 -6.19
N THR A 318 1.24 -13.33 -6.88
CA THR A 318 2.46 -12.55 -7.08
C THR A 318 2.30 -11.19 -6.42
N ARG A 319 3.42 -10.68 -5.89
CA ARG A 319 3.48 -9.30 -5.38
C ARG A 319 2.98 -8.32 -6.44
N ARG A 320 3.42 -8.51 -7.69
CA ARG A 320 3.13 -7.57 -8.77
C ARG A 320 1.64 -7.42 -9.05
N GLN A 321 0.86 -8.50 -9.07
CA GLN A 321 -0.59 -8.41 -9.24
C GLN A 321 -1.25 -7.72 -8.03
N LEU A 322 -0.84 -8.08 -6.82
CA LEU A 322 -1.40 -7.52 -5.60
C LEU A 322 -1.08 -6.03 -5.45
N GLU A 323 0.19 -5.65 -5.63
CA GLU A 323 0.67 -4.27 -5.63
C GLU A 323 -0.07 -3.45 -6.68
N LYS A 324 -0.21 -3.96 -7.91
CA LYS A 324 -0.99 -3.29 -8.95
C LYS A 324 -2.43 -3.07 -8.55
N ALA A 325 -3.05 -4.02 -7.84
CA ALA A 325 -4.43 -3.90 -7.37
C ALA A 325 -4.59 -2.82 -6.28
N VAL A 326 -3.67 -2.77 -5.32
CA VAL A 326 -3.76 -1.81 -4.20
C VAL A 326 -3.35 -0.40 -4.59
N THR A 327 -2.59 -0.21 -5.68
CA THR A 327 -2.17 1.13 -6.18
C THR A 327 -3.09 1.74 -7.24
N ILE A 328 -4.28 1.17 -7.50
CA ILE A 328 -5.28 1.85 -8.32
C ILE A 328 -5.92 2.98 -7.50
N ASP A 329 -5.86 4.20 -8.02
CA ASP A 329 -6.53 5.36 -7.43
C ASP A 329 -8.02 5.34 -7.80
N GLY A 330 -8.82 4.79 -6.89
CA GLY A 330 -10.26 4.64 -7.04
C GLY A 330 -10.82 3.52 -6.18
N GLU A 331 -12.15 3.51 -6.01
CA GLU A 331 -12.83 2.46 -5.25
C GLU A 331 -12.63 1.09 -5.90
N ARG A 332 -12.23 0.11 -5.09
CA ARG A 332 -11.84 -1.19 -5.62
C ARG A 332 -12.07 -2.32 -4.63
N LEU A 333 -12.75 -3.35 -5.12
CA LEU A 333 -12.87 -4.63 -4.44
C LEU A 333 -11.82 -5.60 -5.03
N VAL A 334 -10.81 -5.95 -4.25
CA VAL A 334 -9.77 -6.92 -4.62
C VAL A 334 -10.21 -8.31 -4.17
N VAL A 335 -10.33 -9.23 -5.13
CA VAL A 335 -10.75 -10.62 -4.91
C VAL A 335 -9.71 -11.59 -5.46
N PHE A 336 -9.73 -12.83 -4.99
CA PHE A 336 -8.70 -13.82 -5.28
C PHE A 336 -9.31 -15.06 -5.94
N GLU A 337 -8.91 -15.30 -7.19
CA GLU A 337 -9.10 -16.59 -7.88
C GLU A 337 -7.97 -17.57 -7.60
N THR A 338 -6.96 -17.15 -6.84
CA THR A 338 -5.77 -17.94 -6.48
C THR A 338 -5.53 -17.97 -4.98
N SER A 339 -4.87 -19.04 -4.51
CA SER A 339 -4.30 -19.14 -3.17
C SER A 339 -2.77 -19.19 -3.23
N GLY A 340 -2.13 -19.23 -2.07
CA GLY A 340 -0.71 -19.51 -1.93
C GLY A 340 0.04 -18.45 -1.12
N THR A 341 1.36 -18.56 -1.18
CA THR A 341 2.29 -17.62 -0.56
C THR A 341 2.68 -16.54 -1.58
N ILE A 342 2.55 -15.27 -1.17
CA ILE A 342 3.02 -14.11 -1.92
C ILE A 342 4.23 -13.53 -1.19
N ASP A 343 5.41 -13.66 -1.78
CA ASP A 343 6.63 -13.04 -1.25
C ASP A 343 6.65 -11.55 -1.60
N LEU A 344 6.66 -10.69 -0.58
CA LEU A 344 6.70 -9.25 -0.72
C LEU A 344 8.12 -8.73 -1.01
N GLY A 345 9.14 -9.60 -1.02
CA GLY A 345 10.47 -9.26 -1.50
C GLY A 345 11.23 -8.30 -0.57
N VAL A 346 11.02 -8.44 0.74
CA VAL A 346 11.64 -7.61 1.79
C VAL A 346 11.26 -6.13 1.64
N ARG A 347 9.96 -5.87 1.42
CA ARG A 347 9.40 -4.51 1.31
C ARG A 347 7.97 -4.46 1.80
N ASP A 348 7.53 -3.25 2.09
CA ASP A 348 6.13 -2.97 2.39
C ASP A 348 5.23 -3.17 1.18
N LEU A 349 4.00 -3.59 1.47
CA LEU A 349 2.85 -3.45 0.59
C LEU A 349 1.96 -2.31 1.12
N PRO A 350 2.16 -1.07 0.65
CA PRO A 350 1.29 0.03 1.00
C PRO A 350 -0.07 -0.08 0.29
N ILE A 351 -1.12 0.36 0.97
CA ILE A 351 -2.44 0.62 0.39
C ILE A 351 -2.63 2.14 0.42
N PRO A 352 -2.16 2.87 -0.60
CA PRO A 352 -1.97 4.32 -0.52
C PRO A 352 -3.21 5.13 -0.93
N TYR A 353 -4.27 4.49 -1.42
CA TYR A 353 -5.47 5.16 -1.90
C TYR A 353 -6.71 4.64 -1.19
N ASP A 354 -7.61 5.55 -0.85
CA ASP A 354 -8.85 5.27 -0.12
C ASP A 354 -9.70 4.19 -0.81
N LYS A 355 -10.67 3.66 -0.06
CA LYS A 355 -11.73 2.79 -0.60
C LYS A 355 -11.19 1.52 -1.26
N CYS A 356 -10.30 0.83 -0.54
CA CYS A 356 -9.78 -0.47 -0.93
C CYS A 356 -10.36 -1.57 -0.05
N TYR A 357 -10.94 -2.61 -0.63
CA TYR A 357 -11.32 -3.82 0.10
C TYR A 357 -10.55 -5.02 -0.42
N ILE A 358 -9.60 -5.52 0.36
CA ILE A 358 -8.90 -6.79 0.12
C ILE A 358 -9.70 -7.94 0.75
N ALA A 359 -10.42 -8.70 -0.08
CA ALA A 359 -11.35 -9.75 0.34
C ALA A 359 -10.71 -11.16 0.24
N GLY A 360 -9.82 -11.49 1.18
CA GLY A 360 -9.10 -12.77 1.23
C GLY A 360 -10.00 -14.01 1.37
N GLN A 361 -11.24 -13.86 1.85
CA GLN A 361 -12.23 -14.95 1.95
C GLN A 361 -12.61 -15.54 0.59
N THR A 362 -12.37 -14.80 -0.49
CA THR A 362 -12.66 -15.26 -1.85
C THR A 362 -11.61 -16.25 -2.36
N ALA A 363 -10.40 -16.28 -1.78
CA ALA A 363 -9.35 -17.21 -2.18
C ALA A 363 -9.74 -18.69 -1.93
N PRO A 364 -9.35 -19.62 -2.82
CA PRO A 364 -9.47 -21.05 -2.55
C PRO A 364 -8.56 -21.44 -1.37
N SER A 365 -8.78 -22.62 -0.77
CA SER A 365 -7.87 -23.14 0.28
C SER A 365 -6.45 -23.28 -0.29
N PRO A 366 -5.38 -22.93 0.46
CA PRO A 366 -5.37 -22.56 1.89
C PRO A 366 -5.55 -21.06 2.16
N GLY A 367 -5.94 -20.26 1.16
CA GLY A 367 -6.02 -18.81 1.25
C GLY A 367 -4.74 -18.10 0.82
N VAL A 368 -4.64 -16.82 1.17
CA VAL A 368 -3.51 -15.95 0.82
C VAL A 368 -2.64 -15.72 2.05
N THR A 369 -1.33 -15.93 1.90
CA THR A 369 -0.33 -15.61 2.93
C THR A 369 0.73 -14.70 2.32
N LEU A 370 0.91 -13.52 2.91
CA LEU A 370 1.94 -12.56 2.54
C LEU A 370 3.15 -12.79 3.45
N VAL A 371 4.36 -12.85 2.88
CA VAL A 371 5.61 -13.07 3.63
C VAL A 371 6.65 -11.99 3.31
N LYS A 372 7.58 -11.74 4.25
CA LYS A 372 8.73 -10.84 4.06
C LYS A 372 8.35 -9.41 3.68
N GLY A 373 7.36 -8.86 4.39
CA GLY A 373 6.96 -7.48 4.23
C GLY A 373 5.78 -7.13 5.11
N ARG A 374 5.68 -5.84 5.44
CA ARG A 374 4.54 -5.25 6.15
C ARG A 374 3.38 -5.02 5.19
N VAL A 375 2.15 -5.16 5.70
CA VAL A 375 0.97 -4.56 5.05
C VAL A 375 0.63 -3.27 5.76
N ASN A 376 0.76 -2.14 5.05
CA ASN A 376 0.46 -0.83 5.59
C ASN A 376 -0.81 -0.26 4.94
N ILE A 377 -1.87 -0.07 5.72
CA ILE A 377 -3.10 0.59 5.28
C ILE A 377 -2.88 2.10 5.35
N GLY A 378 -2.35 2.65 4.26
CA GLY A 378 -1.94 4.06 4.13
C GLY A 378 -3.05 5.05 3.81
N ALA A 379 -4.31 4.61 3.85
CA ALA A 379 -5.46 5.37 3.36
C ALA A 379 -6.72 5.12 4.19
N SER A 380 -7.78 5.88 3.93
CA SER A 380 -9.06 5.81 4.64
C SER A 380 -10.07 4.88 3.95
N ASP A 381 -11.13 4.52 4.66
CA ASP A 381 -12.22 3.68 4.15
C ASP A 381 -11.75 2.30 3.63
N CYS A 382 -10.67 1.75 4.18
CA CYS A 382 -10.09 0.49 3.72
C CYS A 382 -10.52 -0.71 4.59
N VAL A 383 -10.64 -1.88 3.95
CA VAL A 383 -10.97 -3.14 4.61
C VAL A 383 -9.94 -4.20 4.23
N LEU A 384 -9.27 -4.76 5.23
CA LEU A 384 -8.39 -5.92 5.11
C LEU A 384 -9.07 -7.11 5.78
N GLN A 385 -9.45 -8.13 5.00
CA GLN A 385 -10.18 -9.28 5.55
C GLN A 385 -9.63 -10.63 5.11
N HIS A 386 -9.56 -11.59 6.04
CA HIS A 386 -9.26 -13.01 5.77
C HIS A 386 -7.91 -13.26 5.06
N VAL A 387 -6.87 -12.52 5.44
CA VAL A 387 -5.50 -12.68 4.93
C VAL A 387 -4.51 -12.98 6.06
N ARG A 388 -3.39 -13.62 5.72
CA ARG A 388 -2.27 -13.83 6.65
C ARG A 388 -1.11 -12.97 6.24
N VAL A 389 -0.43 -12.37 7.20
CA VAL A 389 0.78 -11.57 7.00
C VAL A 389 1.84 -12.06 7.98
N ARG A 390 3.04 -12.33 7.45
CA ARG A 390 4.14 -13.00 8.14
C ARG A 390 5.43 -12.26 7.83
N LEU A 391 5.79 -11.27 8.64
CA LEU A 391 6.92 -10.39 8.34
C LEU A 391 8.24 -11.17 8.43
N GLY A 392 8.58 -11.65 9.61
CA GLY A 392 9.82 -12.35 9.97
C GLY A 392 11.09 -11.50 9.84
N ASP A 393 12.22 -12.06 10.23
CA ASP A 393 13.55 -11.42 10.09
C ASP A 393 13.98 -11.26 8.62
N ALA A 394 13.28 -11.93 7.69
CA ALA A 394 13.51 -11.92 6.25
C ALA A 394 14.95 -12.26 5.82
N GLY A 395 15.73 -12.93 6.69
CA GLY A 395 17.14 -13.23 6.47
C GLY A 395 18.08 -12.02 6.66
N ILE A 396 17.59 -10.95 7.28
CA ILE A 396 18.41 -9.82 7.72
C ILE A 396 19.19 -10.26 8.97
N GLU A 397 20.50 -10.01 8.99
CA GLU A 397 21.37 -10.45 10.10
C GLU A 397 21.66 -9.33 11.10
N ASP A 398 21.71 -8.08 10.63
CA ASP A 398 22.04 -6.91 11.44
C ASP A 398 20.78 -6.12 11.78
N ALA A 399 20.68 -5.68 13.04
CA ALA A 399 19.56 -4.86 13.47
C ALA A 399 19.51 -3.52 12.73
N THR A 400 18.32 -3.12 12.27
CA THR A 400 18.13 -1.92 11.44
C THR A 400 16.78 -1.28 11.68
N GLU A 401 16.74 0.06 11.66
CA GLU A 401 15.49 0.83 11.74
C GLU A 401 14.61 0.59 10.48
N ASP A 402 15.21 0.27 9.33
CA ASP A 402 14.47 0.03 8.08
C ASP A 402 13.63 -1.24 8.10
N TRP A 403 13.92 -2.16 9.04
CA TRP A 403 13.21 -3.43 9.23
C TRP A 403 12.60 -3.57 10.63
N ALA A 404 12.65 -2.51 11.43
CA ALA A 404 11.90 -2.37 12.69
C ALA A 404 10.44 -2.07 12.36
N LEU A 405 9.77 -3.04 11.74
CA LEU A 405 8.46 -2.87 11.15
C LEU A 405 7.40 -3.68 11.89
N ASP A 406 6.21 -3.11 11.94
CA ASP A 406 5.00 -3.85 12.20
C ASP A 406 4.75 -4.89 11.12
N THR A 407 4.04 -5.98 11.44
CA THR A 407 3.56 -6.91 10.42
C THR A 407 2.36 -6.35 9.66
N VAL A 408 1.41 -5.74 10.38
CA VAL A 408 0.24 -5.06 9.80
C VAL A 408 -0.03 -3.78 10.57
N ASN A 409 -0.27 -2.66 9.88
CA ASN A 409 -0.73 -1.45 10.56
C ASN A 409 -1.64 -0.60 9.68
N THR A 410 -2.47 0.24 10.32
CA THR A 410 -2.94 1.46 9.67
C THR A 410 -1.89 2.55 9.79
N ALA A 411 -1.76 3.38 8.76
CA ALA A 411 -0.94 4.58 8.83
C ALA A 411 -1.62 5.66 9.66
N ASP A 412 -0.85 6.68 9.98
CA ASP A 412 -1.28 7.83 10.76
C ASP A 412 -2.31 8.66 9.99
N GLU A 413 -3.14 9.40 10.73
CA GLU A 413 -4.17 10.31 10.20
C GLU A 413 -5.19 9.64 9.26
N THR A 414 -5.29 8.30 9.29
CA THR A 414 -6.28 7.54 8.50
C THR A 414 -7.62 7.41 9.23
N THR A 415 -8.71 7.24 8.49
CA THR A 415 -10.06 7.14 9.05
C THR A 415 -10.88 5.98 8.48
N ASN A 416 -11.77 5.41 9.28
CA ASN A 416 -12.75 4.38 8.87
C ASN A 416 -12.12 3.11 8.30
N ASN A 417 -11.13 2.55 9.01
CA ASN A 417 -10.42 1.35 8.60
C ASN A 417 -10.89 0.12 9.37
N VAL A 418 -11.03 -1.01 8.66
CA VAL A 418 -11.42 -2.30 9.23
C VAL A 418 -10.35 -3.35 8.94
N ILE A 419 -9.88 -4.00 10.00
CA ILE A 419 -9.01 -5.17 9.93
C ILE A 419 -9.77 -6.32 10.58
N ASP A 420 -10.25 -7.29 9.79
CA ASP A 420 -11.08 -8.37 10.31
C ASP A 420 -10.60 -9.76 9.85
N HIS A 421 -10.53 -10.73 10.76
CA HIS A 421 -9.98 -12.05 10.47
C HIS A 421 -8.61 -11.96 9.77
N VAL A 422 -7.64 -11.27 10.37
CA VAL A 422 -6.26 -11.27 9.89
C VAL A 422 -5.41 -12.12 10.83
N SER A 423 -4.52 -12.94 10.29
CA SER A 423 -3.45 -13.55 11.10
C SER A 423 -2.15 -12.79 10.86
N ALA A 424 -1.63 -12.11 11.88
CA ALA A 424 -0.37 -11.39 11.86
C ALA A 424 0.62 -12.04 12.83
N SER A 425 1.83 -12.37 12.36
CA SER A 425 2.89 -12.88 13.23
C SER A 425 4.28 -12.51 12.75
N TRP A 426 5.26 -12.76 13.62
CA TRP A 426 6.68 -12.62 13.36
C TRP A 426 7.05 -11.16 13.06
N SER A 427 6.44 -10.22 13.79
CA SER A 427 6.86 -8.81 13.73
C SER A 427 8.26 -8.62 14.26
N VAL A 428 8.86 -7.49 13.87
CA VAL A 428 10.10 -7.00 14.46
C VAL A 428 9.82 -5.85 15.43
N ASP A 429 8.79 -5.03 15.17
CA ASP A 429 8.17 -4.13 16.16
C ASP A 429 6.83 -4.77 16.61
N GLU A 430 5.65 -4.28 16.18
CA GLU A 430 4.36 -4.89 16.53
C GLU A 430 3.77 -5.88 15.51
N CYS A 431 3.06 -6.91 15.97
CA CYS A 431 2.32 -7.77 15.06
C CYS A 431 1.14 -7.04 14.38
N LEU A 432 0.39 -6.22 15.10
CA LEU A 432 -0.74 -5.48 14.50
C LEU A 432 -1.01 -4.16 15.23
N SER A 433 -0.85 -3.00 14.59
CA SER A 433 -1.09 -1.70 15.24
C SER A 433 -2.10 -0.81 14.52
N VAL A 434 -2.61 0.16 15.26
CA VAL A 434 -3.39 1.29 14.74
C VAL A 434 -2.53 2.55 14.81
N GLY A 435 -2.44 3.26 13.69
CA GLY A 435 -1.64 4.49 13.55
C GLY A 435 -2.09 5.64 14.46
N TYR A 436 -1.27 6.68 14.49
CA TYR A 436 -1.45 7.90 15.27
C TYR A 436 -2.52 8.81 14.65
N GLU A 437 -3.22 9.59 15.47
CA GLU A 437 -4.24 10.56 15.04
C GLU A 437 -5.31 9.95 14.10
N THR A 438 -5.55 8.65 14.23
CA THR A 438 -6.57 7.94 13.44
C THR A 438 -7.96 8.17 14.02
N ALA A 439 -9.00 7.96 13.22
CA ALA A 439 -10.39 7.99 13.69
C ALA A 439 -11.18 6.80 13.16
N GLU A 440 -12.07 6.24 13.97
CA GLU A 440 -12.98 5.16 13.58
C GLU A 440 -12.21 3.95 13.01
N THR A 441 -11.53 3.19 13.87
CA THR A 441 -10.84 1.95 13.45
C THR A 441 -11.42 0.74 14.17
N THR A 442 -11.70 -0.33 13.42
CA THR A 442 -12.17 -1.60 13.99
C THR A 442 -11.19 -2.72 13.65
N VAL A 443 -10.61 -3.35 14.67
CA VAL A 443 -9.81 -4.56 14.57
C VAL A 443 -10.56 -5.70 15.24
N SER A 444 -11.03 -6.68 14.45
CA SER A 444 -11.85 -7.78 14.94
C SER A 444 -11.38 -9.15 14.50
N ASN A 445 -11.58 -10.15 15.36
CA ASN A 445 -11.32 -11.56 15.05
C ASN A 445 -9.89 -11.85 14.53
N CYS A 446 -8.90 -11.04 14.89
CA CYS A 446 -7.51 -11.18 14.41
C CYS A 446 -6.66 -12.03 15.36
N LEU A 447 -5.76 -12.84 14.77
CA LEU A 447 -4.75 -13.62 15.49
C LEU A 447 -3.43 -12.86 15.41
N VAL A 448 -2.94 -12.38 16.55
CA VAL A 448 -1.77 -11.51 16.69
C VAL A 448 -0.74 -12.24 17.57
N ALA A 449 0.22 -12.93 16.97
CA ALA A 449 0.99 -13.90 17.73
C ALA A 449 2.44 -14.03 17.29
N GLU A 450 3.29 -14.54 18.18
CA GLU A 450 4.70 -14.83 17.90
C GLU A 450 5.45 -13.63 17.32
N ALA A 451 5.32 -12.45 17.94
CA ALA A 451 6.26 -11.36 17.70
C ALA A 451 7.70 -11.84 17.95
N LEU A 452 8.66 -11.41 17.12
CA LEU A 452 10.05 -11.83 17.29
C LEU A 452 10.67 -11.03 18.44
N ASP A 453 11.20 -11.72 19.45
CA ASP A 453 11.67 -11.09 20.68
C ASP A 453 13.12 -10.57 20.54
N ASP A 454 14.15 -11.43 20.65
CA ASP A 454 15.56 -11.02 20.48
C ASP A 454 16.02 -11.19 19.01
N SER A 455 15.53 -10.31 18.14
CA SER A 455 15.73 -10.39 16.69
C SER A 455 16.46 -9.17 16.10
N VAL A 456 16.07 -8.72 14.91
CA VAL A 456 16.71 -7.63 14.15
C VAL A 456 16.20 -6.23 14.53
N HIS A 457 15.56 -6.07 15.68
CA HIS A 457 15.10 -4.77 16.15
C HIS A 457 16.27 -3.96 16.75
N PRO A 458 16.50 -2.70 16.34
CA PRO A 458 17.67 -1.90 16.73
C PRO A 458 17.70 -1.53 18.23
N LYS A 459 16.56 -1.62 18.92
CA LYS A 459 16.45 -1.37 20.36
C LYS A 459 16.61 -2.63 21.22
N GLY A 460 16.91 -3.79 20.62
CA GLY A 460 16.96 -5.09 21.30
C GLY A 460 15.57 -5.74 21.37
N GLU A 461 15.36 -6.58 22.39
CA GLU A 461 14.13 -7.37 22.63
C GLU A 461 12.84 -6.56 22.36
N HIS A 462 12.05 -6.96 21.35
CA HIS A 462 10.83 -6.26 20.87
C HIS A 462 9.71 -7.25 20.45
N GLY A 463 9.39 -8.23 21.30
CA GLY A 463 8.28 -9.17 21.07
C GLY A 463 6.89 -8.55 21.30
N TYR A 464 6.47 -7.53 20.55
CA TYR A 464 5.26 -6.75 20.86
C TYR A 464 4.00 -7.12 20.07
N GLY A 465 2.85 -7.12 20.75
CA GLY A 465 1.55 -7.46 20.18
C GLY A 465 0.97 -6.34 19.32
N SER A 466 0.46 -5.29 19.98
CA SER A 466 -0.30 -4.21 19.34
C SER A 466 -0.20 -2.89 20.09
N LEU A 467 -0.06 -1.78 19.37
CA LEU A 467 -0.32 -0.44 19.91
C LEU A 467 -1.45 0.29 19.18
N ILE A 468 -2.03 1.25 19.87
CA ILE A 468 -2.91 2.27 19.32
C ILE A 468 -2.18 3.61 19.46
N GLY A 469 -1.84 4.25 18.35
CA GLY A 469 -1.04 5.47 18.27
C GLY A 469 -1.66 6.65 19.03
N ASN A 470 -0.84 7.65 19.40
CA ASN A 470 -1.31 8.81 20.15
C ASN A 470 -2.50 9.47 19.45
N ASP A 471 -3.44 9.96 20.25
CA ASP A 471 -4.61 10.70 19.81
C ASP A 471 -5.50 9.94 18.81
N ALA A 472 -5.34 8.63 18.66
CA ALA A 472 -6.27 7.81 17.91
C ALA A 472 -7.62 7.72 18.63
N LYS A 473 -8.69 8.04 17.89
CA LYS A 473 -10.05 8.16 18.43
C LYS A 473 -10.97 7.07 17.89
N ASN A 474 -11.89 6.63 18.75
CA ASN A 474 -12.90 5.63 18.40
C ASN A 474 -12.27 4.37 17.79
N VAL A 475 -11.38 3.72 18.55
CA VAL A 475 -10.74 2.47 18.14
C VAL A 475 -11.38 1.27 18.86
N ALA A 476 -11.80 0.25 18.12
CA ALA A 476 -12.42 -0.96 18.64
C ALA A 476 -11.55 -2.19 18.40
N MET A 477 -11.19 -2.90 19.47
CA MET A 477 -10.46 -4.17 19.48
C MET A 477 -11.39 -5.28 19.97
N LEU A 478 -11.94 -6.09 19.04
CA LEU A 478 -13.06 -7.00 19.31
C LEU A 478 -12.74 -8.47 18.99
N GLY A 479 -12.78 -9.37 19.97
CA GLY A 479 -12.69 -10.81 19.68
C GLY A 479 -11.33 -11.30 19.16
N ASN A 480 -10.26 -10.54 19.38
CA ASN A 480 -8.91 -10.89 18.93
C ASN A 480 -8.26 -11.91 19.87
N VAL A 481 -7.20 -12.55 19.39
CA VAL A 481 -6.30 -13.39 20.20
C VAL A 481 -4.89 -12.85 20.05
N TRP A 482 -4.30 -12.41 21.16
CA TRP A 482 -2.87 -12.22 21.29
C TRP A 482 -2.25 -13.42 21.99
N ALA A 483 -1.18 -13.97 21.42
CA ALA A 483 -0.51 -15.15 21.98
C ALA A 483 0.99 -15.12 21.74
N PHE A 484 1.77 -15.46 22.77
CA PHE A 484 3.23 -15.58 22.66
C PHE A 484 3.90 -14.27 22.19
N ASN A 485 3.42 -13.14 22.71
CA ASN A 485 4.12 -11.86 22.63
C ASN A 485 4.45 -11.41 24.06
N THR A 486 5.51 -10.64 24.22
CA THR A 486 6.02 -10.15 25.51
C THR A 486 5.16 -9.03 26.08
N ASP A 487 4.85 -7.99 25.30
CA ASP A 487 4.23 -6.74 25.78
C ASP A 487 3.23 -6.18 24.75
N ARG A 488 2.47 -5.15 25.13
CA ARG A 488 1.51 -4.36 24.35
C ARG A 488 0.27 -5.17 23.96
N HIS A 489 -0.59 -5.46 24.95
CA HIS A 489 -1.79 -6.29 24.80
C HIS A 489 -3.13 -5.60 25.12
N PRO A 490 -3.57 -4.59 24.34
CA PRO A 490 -2.76 -3.67 23.55
C PRO A 490 -2.17 -2.55 24.42
N ARG A 491 -1.19 -1.80 23.89
CA ARG A 491 -0.84 -0.49 24.46
C ARG A 491 -1.73 0.61 23.89
N LEU A 492 -2.41 1.33 24.76
CA LEU A 492 -3.26 2.47 24.49
C LEU A 492 -2.43 3.73 24.73
N LYS A 493 -1.92 4.36 23.67
CA LYS A 493 -1.01 5.50 23.81
C LYS A 493 -1.73 6.79 24.21
N GLU A 494 -0.95 7.85 24.42
CA GLU A 494 -1.43 9.11 24.97
C GLU A 494 -2.65 9.64 24.23
N GLY A 495 -3.69 10.06 24.97
CA GLY A 495 -4.88 10.68 24.39
C GLY A 495 -5.83 9.73 23.64
N THR A 496 -5.64 8.41 23.69
CA THR A 496 -6.48 7.48 22.91
C THR A 496 -7.87 7.28 23.48
N GLU A 497 -8.84 7.03 22.60
CA GLU A 497 -10.22 6.66 22.94
C GLU A 497 -10.53 5.27 22.36
N SER A 498 -10.63 4.24 23.21
CA SER A 498 -10.71 2.85 22.74
C SER A 498 -11.66 1.93 23.48
N VAL A 499 -12.19 0.91 22.78
CA VAL A 499 -12.88 -0.23 23.39
C VAL A 499 -12.10 -1.51 23.15
N VAL A 500 -11.84 -2.27 24.22
CA VAL A 500 -11.12 -3.56 24.20
C VAL A 500 -12.08 -4.60 24.73
N VAL A 501 -12.71 -5.37 23.84
CA VAL A 501 -13.87 -6.20 24.17
C VAL A 501 -13.70 -7.66 23.75
N ASN A 502 -13.89 -8.57 24.72
CA ASN A 502 -13.85 -10.02 24.55
C ASN A 502 -12.64 -10.54 23.77
N ASN A 503 -11.45 -10.03 24.07
CA ASN A 503 -10.20 -10.54 23.51
C ASN A 503 -9.57 -11.60 24.43
N VAL A 504 -8.70 -12.43 23.87
CA VAL A 504 -7.81 -13.33 24.62
C VAL A 504 -6.39 -12.76 24.56
N MET A 505 -5.77 -12.58 25.71
CA MET A 505 -4.34 -12.27 25.84
C MET A 505 -3.71 -13.47 26.53
N TYR A 506 -2.74 -14.13 25.89
CA TYR A 506 -2.18 -15.40 26.36
C TYR A 506 -0.65 -15.39 26.36
N ASP A 507 -0.06 -15.82 27.49
CA ASP A 507 1.39 -15.93 27.70
C ASP A 507 2.13 -14.61 27.39
N PHE A 508 1.95 -13.64 28.29
CA PHE A 508 2.45 -12.28 28.16
C PHE A 508 3.08 -11.79 29.47
N GLU A 509 4.02 -10.85 29.37
CA GLU A 509 4.60 -10.14 30.52
C GLU A 509 3.73 -8.94 30.89
N ASP A 510 3.45 -8.09 29.91
CA ASP A 510 2.70 -6.85 30.09
C ASP A 510 1.38 -6.90 29.31
N GLY A 511 0.28 -6.62 30.03
CA GLY A 511 -1.08 -6.68 29.52
C GLY A 511 -1.51 -5.43 28.74
N THR A 512 -2.72 -4.95 29.02
CA THR A 512 -3.23 -3.68 28.48
C THR A 512 -2.59 -2.50 29.21
N TRP A 513 -1.83 -1.70 28.48
CA TRP A 513 -1.08 -0.56 29.00
C TRP A 513 -1.77 0.74 28.61
N LEU A 514 -2.15 1.56 29.59
CA LEU A 514 -2.70 2.91 29.40
C LEU A 514 -1.62 3.97 29.61
N ASP A 515 -1.33 4.75 28.58
CA ASP A 515 -0.54 5.99 28.67
C ASP A 515 -1.40 7.14 29.25
N PRO A 516 -0.85 8.35 29.47
CA PRO A 516 -1.63 9.50 29.93
C PRO A 516 -2.82 9.85 29.03
N ASP A 517 -3.87 10.42 29.64
CA ASP A 517 -5.04 10.98 28.95
C ASP A 517 -5.82 9.97 28.08
N THR A 518 -5.65 8.67 28.31
CA THR A 518 -6.43 7.61 27.65
C THR A 518 -7.83 7.48 28.26
N GLU A 519 -8.84 7.21 27.43
CA GLU A 519 -10.18 6.77 27.84
C GLU A 519 -10.51 5.41 27.23
N ALA A 520 -10.76 4.41 28.08
CA ALA A 520 -10.97 3.03 27.63
C ALA A 520 -12.20 2.34 28.22
N SER A 521 -12.90 1.52 27.42
CA SER A 521 -13.84 0.51 27.90
C SER A 521 -13.26 -0.89 27.70
N ILE A 522 -12.91 -1.58 28.78
CA ILE A 522 -12.25 -2.90 28.77
C ILE A 522 -13.23 -3.94 29.33
N VAL A 523 -13.86 -4.74 28.45
CA VAL A 523 -15.01 -5.58 28.82
C VAL A 523 -14.88 -7.01 28.32
N GLY A 524 -15.09 -8.01 29.19
CA GLY A 524 -15.24 -9.40 28.75
C GLY A 524 -13.95 -10.11 28.32
N ASN A 525 -12.78 -9.49 28.51
CA ASN A 525 -11.50 -10.04 28.03
C ASN A 525 -11.00 -11.18 28.94
N ALA A 526 -10.15 -12.05 28.39
CA ALA A 526 -9.50 -13.13 29.11
C ALA A 526 -7.98 -12.93 29.08
N TYR A 527 -7.41 -12.57 30.23
CA TYR A 527 -5.97 -12.44 30.47
C TYR A 527 -5.44 -13.75 31.07
N LEU A 528 -4.84 -14.57 30.22
CA LEU A 528 -4.49 -15.95 30.55
C LEU A 528 -2.99 -16.12 30.60
N ARG A 529 -2.56 -16.88 31.60
CA ARG A 529 -1.14 -17.17 31.86
C ARG A 529 -0.22 -15.91 31.82
N PRO A 530 -0.54 -14.83 32.57
CA PRO A 530 0.43 -13.75 32.76
C PRO A 530 1.71 -14.34 33.37
N ASN A 531 2.88 -13.95 32.83
CA ASN A 531 4.17 -14.44 33.27
C ASN A 531 4.95 -13.43 34.14
N SER A 532 4.31 -12.29 34.45
CA SER A 532 4.76 -11.28 35.40
C SER A 532 3.76 -11.10 36.55
N ASP A 533 4.17 -10.37 37.60
CA ASP A 533 3.29 -9.97 38.70
C ASP A 533 2.58 -8.62 38.43
N LYS A 534 2.78 -8.00 37.26
CA LYS A 534 2.20 -6.70 36.90
C LYS A 534 0.69 -6.84 36.68
N ALA A 535 -0.08 -5.82 37.02
CA ALA A 535 -1.51 -5.85 36.78
C ALA A 535 -1.83 -5.96 35.28
N ASN A 536 -2.89 -6.70 34.93
CA ASN A 536 -3.26 -6.91 33.53
C ASN A 536 -3.64 -5.60 32.80
N VAL A 537 -4.26 -4.67 33.52
CA VAL A 537 -4.54 -3.30 33.04
C VAL A 537 -3.74 -2.35 33.91
N PHE A 538 -2.74 -1.68 33.33
CA PHE A 538 -1.80 -0.87 34.09
C PHE A 538 -1.47 0.45 33.40
N THR A 539 -0.78 1.32 34.14
CA THR A 539 -0.16 2.54 33.62
C THR A 539 1.24 2.69 34.21
N GLU A 540 2.05 3.60 33.66
CA GLU A 540 3.34 3.95 34.25
C GLU A 540 3.16 4.69 35.58
N ASP A 541 4.21 4.67 36.42
CA ASP A 541 4.21 5.44 37.66
C ASP A 541 3.90 6.92 37.40
N ASP A 542 3.16 7.55 38.31
CA ASP A 542 2.77 8.97 38.26
C ASP A 542 1.81 9.39 37.12
N VAL A 543 1.17 8.43 36.42
CA VAL A 543 0.07 8.73 35.49
C VAL A 543 -1.27 8.67 36.22
N ASP A 544 -1.90 9.83 36.44
CA ASP A 544 -3.22 9.94 37.12
C ASP A 544 -4.39 10.27 36.18
N THR A 545 -4.12 10.40 34.87
CA THR A 545 -5.12 10.78 33.85
C THR A 545 -5.59 9.62 32.98
N ALA A 546 -5.06 8.42 33.17
CA ALA A 546 -5.54 7.21 32.49
C ALA A 546 -6.89 6.75 33.08
N VAL A 547 -7.95 6.77 32.27
CA VAL A 547 -9.33 6.43 32.67
C VAL A 547 -9.79 5.14 32.01
N ALA A 548 -10.34 4.21 32.81
CA ALA A 548 -10.88 2.96 32.29
C ALA A 548 -12.21 2.55 32.94
N TYR A 549 -13.13 2.05 32.13
CA TYR A 549 -14.25 1.23 32.59
C TYR A 549 -13.88 -0.25 32.46
N LEU A 550 -14.04 -1.04 33.53
CA LEU A 550 -13.79 -2.48 33.52
C LEU A 550 -15.04 -3.27 33.90
N GLU A 551 -15.39 -4.28 33.09
CA GLU A 551 -16.53 -5.16 33.36
C GLU A 551 -16.24 -6.59 32.88
N ASP A 552 -16.55 -7.58 33.72
CA ASP A 552 -16.47 -9.01 33.36
C ASP A 552 -15.14 -9.42 32.71
N ASN A 553 -13.98 -8.94 33.16
CA ASN A 553 -12.68 -9.44 32.67
C ASN A 553 -12.20 -10.62 33.52
N LEU A 554 -11.61 -11.63 32.89
CA LEU A 554 -11.01 -12.81 33.55
C LEU A 554 -9.50 -12.68 33.60
N THR A 555 -8.91 -13.14 34.70
CA THR A 555 -7.48 -13.34 34.85
C THR A 555 -7.19 -14.72 35.38
N ASP A 556 -6.12 -15.34 34.88
CA ASP A 556 -5.52 -16.51 35.53
C ASP A 556 -4.66 -16.09 36.73
N GLY A 557 -4.55 -17.01 37.70
CA GLY A 557 -3.68 -16.83 38.86
C GLY A 557 -4.14 -15.75 39.84
N ASP A 558 -3.17 -15.21 40.58
CA ASP A 558 -3.38 -14.17 41.61
C ASP A 558 -2.98 -12.77 41.10
N VAL A 559 -2.80 -12.59 39.79
CA VAL A 559 -2.44 -11.30 39.17
C VAL A 559 -3.60 -10.31 39.31
N ALA A 560 -3.28 -9.07 39.68
CA ALA A 560 -4.28 -8.02 39.80
C ALA A 560 -4.86 -7.69 38.42
N MET A 561 -6.18 -7.51 38.33
CA MET A 561 -6.80 -7.11 37.06
C MET A 561 -6.41 -5.68 36.66
N VAL A 562 -6.32 -4.77 37.64
CA VAL A 562 -6.09 -3.35 37.39
C VAL A 562 -5.12 -2.78 38.42
N ASP A 563 -4.20 -1.94 37.95
CA ASP A 563 -3.25 -1.20 38.77
C ASP A 563 -3.94 -0.10 39.60
N GLU A 564 -3.34 0.31 40.71
CA GLU A 564 -3.91 1.33 41.60
C GLU A 564 -3.90 2.76 41.01
N ASN A 565 -3.06 3.03 40.02
CA ASN A 565 -2.94 4.33 39.37
C ASN A 565 -3.98 4.53 38.24
N VAL A 566 -4.63 3.47 37.76
CA VAL A 566 -5.69 3.58 36.76
C VAL A 566 -6.96 4.13 37.40
N THR A 567 -7.49 5.24 36.86
CA THR A 567 -8.75 5.81 37.31
C THR A 567 -9.92 4.99 36.78
N VAL A 568 -10.45 4.10 37.61
CA VAL A 568 -11.61 3.25 37.26
C VAL A 568 -12.92 4.03 37.41
N VAL A 569 -13.74 4.06 36.35
CA VAL A 569 -15.05 4.74 36.31
C VAL A 569 -16.22 3.77 36.32
N ASP A 570 -17.39 4.24 36.79
CA ASP A 570 -18.61 3.42 36.91
C ASP A 570 -19.45 3.34 35.61
N GLU A 571 -19.15 4.20 34.62
CA GLU A 571 -19.83 4.26 33.32
C GLU A 571 -18.81 4.17 32.19
N ARG A 572 -19.20 3.55 31.07
CA ARG A 572 -18.36 3.42 29.88
C ARG A 572 -18.08 4.80 29.29
N PRO A 573 -16.81 5.24 29.16
CA PRO A 573 -16.49 6.53 28.54
C PRO A 573 -16.89 6.57 27.06
N LEU A 574 -16.76 5.43 26.38
CA LEU A 574 -17.15 5.24 24.99
C LEU A 574 -17.64 3.81 24.73
N TRP A 575 -18.54 3.66 23.75
CA TRP A 575 -19.07 2.35 23.32
C TRP A 575 -19.69 2.46 21.91
N PRO A 576 -19.33 1.58 20.94
CA PRO A 576 -19.95 1.57 19.62
C PRO A 576 -21.45 1.27 19.67
N ASP A 577 -22.20 1.88 18.77
CA ASP A 577 -23.64 1.68 18.67
C ASP A 577 -23.98 0.22 18.29
N GLY A 578 -24.74 -0.45 19.15
CA GLY A 578 -25.19 -1.82 18.91
C GLY A 578 -24.18 -2.90 19.29
N LEU A 579 -22.96 -2.56 19.73
CA LEU A 579 -21.99 -3.55 20.21
C LEU A 579 -22.53 -4.28 21.45
N ALA A 580 -22.55 -5.61 21.37
CA ALA A 580 -22.95 -6.48 22.46
C ALA A 580 -21.78 -7.35 22.90
N ALA A 581 -21.28 -7.14 24.13
CA ALA A 581 -20.25 -8.01 24.69
C ALA A 581 -20.80 -9.42 24.98
N MET A 582 -19.95 -10.43 24.81
CA MET A 582 -20.17 -11.78 25.36
C MET A 582 -19.76 -11.80 26.83
N SER A 583 -20.25 -12.80 27.57
CA SER A 583 -19.65 -13.07 28.87
C SER A 583 -18.24 -13.66 28.70
N SER A 584 -17.35 -13.28 29.60
CA SER A 584 -15.94 -13.66 29.55
C SER A 584 -15.67 -15.15 29.64
N ASP A 585 -16.57 -15.91 30.28
CA ASP A 585 -16.51 -17.37 30.37
C ASP A 585 -16.58 -18.07 29.00
N ARG A 586 -17.07 -17.36 27.97
CA ARG A 586 -17.12 -17.84 26.58
C ARG A 586 -15.98 -17.30 25.72
N THR A 587 -15.25 -16.28 26.16
CA THR A 587 -14.27 -15.56 25.33
C THR A 587 -13.19 -16.48 24.79
N PHE A 588 -12.60 -17.32 25.64
CA PHE A 588 -11.53 -18.24 25.23
C PHE A 588 -11.97 -19.22 24.14
N ASP A 589 -12.97 -20.05 24.43
CA ASP A 589 -13.47 -21.07 23.49
C ASP A 589 -14.01 -20.44 22.19
N HIS A 590 -14.67 -19.29 22.29
CA HIS A 590 -15.18 -18.58 21.13
C HIS A 590 -14.04 -18.08 20.24
N ASN A 591 -13.06 -17.37 20.79
CA ASN A 591 -12.04 -16.72 19.98
C ASN A 591 -11.13 -17.76 19.32
N LEU A 592 -10.68 -18.80 20.04
CA LEU A 592 -9.86 -19.86 19.44
C LEU A 592 -10.56 -20.56 18.26
N ALA A 593 -11.88 -20.73 18.35
CA ALA A 593 -12.68 -21.32 17.27
C ALA A 593 -12.86 -20.40 16.04
N ASN A 594 -12.75 -19.07 16.20
CA ASN A 594 -13.15 -18.10 15.18
C ASN A 594 -12.06 -17.10 14.75
N VAL A 595 -10.91 -17.06 15.41
CA VAL A 595 -9.88 -16.03 15.15
C VAL A 595 -9.06 -16.33 13.89
N GLY A 596 -8.50 -15.29 13.26
CA GLY A 596 -7.48 -15.37 12.22
C GLY A 596 -8.05 -15.59 10.82
N ALA A 597 -7.17 -15.67 9.82
CA ALA A 597 -7.54 -15.57 8.41
C ALA A 597 -8.61 -16.54 7.93
N ARG A 598 -8.55 -17.81 8.36
CA ARG A 598 -9.50 -18.84 7.91
C ARG A 598 -9.76 -19.84 9.05
N PRO A 599 -10.72 -19.55 9.94
CA PRO A 599 -10.94 -20.36 11.13
C PRO A 599 -11.33 -21.82 10.83
N ALA A 600 -12.01 -22.07 9.70
CA ALA A 600 -12.40 -23.41 9.26
C ALA A 600 -11.34 -24.16 8.44
N ASP A 601 -10.25 -23.50 8.07
CA ASP A 601 -9.24 -23.94 7.08
C ASP A 601 -7.88 -23.30 7.40
N ARG A 602 -7.39 -23.61 8.61
CA ARG A 602 -6.15 -23.04 9.16
C ARG A 602 -4.93 -23.60 8.43
N THR A 603 -3.90 -22.77 8.29
CA THR A 603 -2.57 -23.25 7.89
C THR A 603 -1.86 -23.85 9.11
N ALA A 604 -0.83 -24.66 8.88
CA ALA A 604 -0.06 -25.31 9.95
C ALA A 604 0.47 -24.32 11.01
N THR A 605 0.82 -23.09 10.62
CA THR A 605 1.25 -22.04 11.55
C THR A 605 0.12 -21.59 12.48
N ASP A 606 -1.04 -21.20 11.92
CA ASP A 606 -2.19 -20.76 12.73
C ASP A 606 -2.70 -21.88 13.64
N GLU A 607 -2.76 -23.11 13.11
CA GLU A 607 -3.19 -24.29 13.86
C GLU A 607 -2.24 -24.59 15.01
N ARG A 608 -0.92 -24.62 14.77
CA ARG A 608 0.09 -24.84 15.82
C ARG A 608 0.01 -23.80 16.93
N ILE A 609 -0.12 -22.51 16.59
CA ILE A 609 -0.22 -21.44 17.59
C ILE A 609 -1.42 -21.69 18.51
N LEU A 610 -2.60 -21.97 17.93
CA LEU A 610 -3.80 -22.18 18.72
C LEU A 610 -3.79 -23.50 19.49
N GLU A 611 -3.22 -24.57 18.93
CA GLU A 611 -2.98 -25.83 19.65
C GLU A 611 -2.04 -25.63 20.84
N ASN A 612 -1.03 -24.77 20.72
CA ASN A 612 -0.13 -24.43 21.82
C ASN A 612 -0.84 -23.61 22.91
N VAL A 613 -1.72 -22.68 22.53
CA VAL A 613 -2.58 -21.94 23.47
C VAL A 613 -3.50 -22.92 24.22
N GLU A 614 -4.21 -23.80 23.51
CA GLU A 614 -5.06 -24.84 24.12
C GLU A 614 -4.27 -25.82 24.99
N GLY A 615 -3.05 -26.15 24.59
CA GLY A 615 -2.14 -27.06 25.28
C GLY A 615 -1.54 -26.48 26.56
N GLY A 616 -1.64 -25.17 26.78
CA GLY A 616 -1.02 -24.53 27.92
C GLY A 616 0.50 -24.40 27.76
N GLU A 617 1.00 -24.18 26.55
CA GLU A 617 2.43 -23.95 26.29
C GLU A 617 2.85 -22.52 26.62
N SER A 618 4.15 -22.27 26.71
CA SER A 618 4.73 -20.93 26.86
C SER A 618 6.11 -20.86 26.26
N TYR A 619 6.32 -19.84 25.42
CA TYR A 619 7.54 -19.62 24.69
C TYR A 619 7.52 -18.26 23.98
N LEU A 620 8.72 -17.77 23.65
CA LEU A 620 8.95 -16.69 22.70
C LEU A 620 9.77 -17.24 21.53
N VAL A 621 9.83 -16.48 20.44
CA VAL A 621 10.64 -16.82 19.28
C VAL A 621 11.50 -15.64 18.88
N ASP A 622 12.73 -15.91 18.44
CA ASP A 622 13.68 -14.88 17.98
C ASP A 622 13.74 -14.80 16.45
N SER A 623 13.23 -15.84 15.78
CA SER A 623 13.14 -15.97 14.33
C SER A 623 12.02 -16.93 13.96
N GLN A 624 11.35 -16.66 12.85
CA GLN A 624 10.37 -17.56 12.26
C GLN A 624 10.93 -18.97 11.99
N GLU A 625 12.25 -19.10 11.79
CA GLU A 625 12.93 -20.38 11.54
C GLU A 625 12.83 -21.34 12.74
N GLN A 626 12.66 -20.82 13.96
CA GLN A 626 12.48 -21.64 15.16
C GLN A 626 11.13 -22.41 15.15
N VAL A 627 10.16 -21.93 14.37
CA VAL A 627 8.78 -22.43 14.35
C VAL A 627 8.29 -22.83 12.94
N GLY A 628 9.23 -23.11 12.03
CA GLY A 628 8.97 -23.73 10.73
C GLY A 628 9.29 -22.86 9.52
N GLY A 629 9.64 -21.60 9.72
CA GLY A 629 10.01 -20.68 8.64
C GLY A 629 8.83 -20.20 7.80
N TYR A 630 9.14 -19.43 6.75
CA TYR A 630 8.13 -18.95 5.81
C TYR A 630 7.45 -20.12 5.08
N PRO A 631 6.10 -20.19 5.06
CA PRO A 631 5.42 -21.32 4.45
C PRO A 631 5.43 -21.22 2.93
N ASP A 632 5.68 -22.34 2.25
CA ASP A 632 5.43 -22.51 0.81
C ASP A 632 4.07 -23.21 0.62
N LEU A 633 3.01 -22.42 0.51
CA LEU A 633 1.64 -22.92 0.46
C LEU A 633 1.22 -23.28 -0.98
N PRO A 634 0.42 -24.35 -1.17
CA PRO A 634 -0.04 -24.74 -2.49
C PRO A 634 -0.85 -23.65 -3.18
N VAL A 635 -0.51 -23.41 -4.44
CA VAL A 635 -1.24 -22.52 -5.35
C VAL A 635 -2.39 -23.31 -5.98
N ASN A 636 -3.62 -22.98 -5.56
CA ASN A 636 -4.84 -23.50 -6.14
C ASN A 636 -5.61 -22.35 -6.80
N SER A 637 -6.43 -22.67 -7.79
CA SER A 637 -7.28 -21.68 -8.45
C SER A 637 -8.75 -22.12 -8.55
N HIS A 638 -9.62 -21.13 -8.64
CA HIS A 638 -11.06 -21.30 -8.91
C HIS A 638 -11.60 -20.05 -9.60
N GLU A 639 -12.71 -20.19 -10.32
CA GLU A 639 -13.35 -19.07 -11.00
C GLU A 639 -14.39 -18.39 -10.09
N LEU A 640 -14.31 -17.07 -9.98
CA LEU A 640 -15.24 -16.24 -9.22
C LEU A 640 -16.36 -15.72 -10.11
N ASN A 641 -17.55 -16.26 -9.87
CA ASN A 641 -18.78 -15.72 -10.44
C ASN A 641 -19.32 -14.59 -9.56
N VAL A 642 -18.75 -13.40 -9.69
CA VAL A 642 -19.25 -12.19 -8.99
C VAL A 642 -20.65 -11.85 -9.53
N PRO A 643 -21.66 -11.72 -8.66
CA PRO A 643 -23.01 -11.43 -9.11
C PRO A 643 -23.14 -10.02 -9.68
N ASN A 644 -24.12 -9.84 -10.57
CA ASN A 644 -24.48 -8.52 -11.13
C ASN A 644 -25.11 -7.57 -10.08
N GLY A 645 -25.40 -8.09 -8.88
CA GLY A 645 -25.75 -7.28 -7.73
C GLY A 645 -25.92 -8.10 -6.46
N GLY A 646 -26.04 -7.42 -5.32
CA GLY A 646 -25.94 -8.05 -4.01
C GLY A 646 -24.50 -8.41 -3.65
N THR A 647 -23.54 -7.54 -4.00
CA THR A 647 -22.10 -7.74 -3.78
C THR A 647 -21.77 -8.01 -2.31
N ARG A 648 -22.36 -7.24 -1.38
CA ARG A 648 -22.18 -7.43 0.07
C ARG A 648 -22.69 -8.79 0.57
N PRO A 649 -23.95 -9.21 0.30
CA PRO A 649 -24.42 -10.55 0.63
C PRO A 649 -23.54 -11.67 0.05
N TRP A 650 -22.98 -11.46 -1.14
CA TRP A 650 -22.07 -12.41 -1.77
C TRP A 650 -20.74 -12.51 -1.01
N LEU A 651 -20.11 -11.39 -0.64
CA LEU A 651 -18.90 -11.39 0.20
C LEU A 651 -19.15 -12.05 1.56
N ARG A 652 -20.27 -11.72 2.22
CA ARG A 652 -20.66 -12.37 3.49
C ARG A 652 -20.83 -13.88 3.35
N SER A 653 -21.34 -14.34 2.21
CA SER A 653 -21.44 -15.78 1.93
C SER A 653 -20.07 -16.45 1.78
N TRP A 654 -19.05 -15.73 1.31
CA TRP A 654 -17.67 -16.22 1.27
C TRP A 654 -17.04 -16.24 2.65
N SER A 655 -17.19 -15.18 3.45
CA SER A 655 -16.72 -15.15 4.85
C SER A 655 -17.30 -16.34 5.62
N ARG A 656 -18.62 -16.54 5.52
CA ARG A 656 -19.29 -17.69 6.16
C ARG A 656 -18.70 -19.05 5.79
N ARG A 657 -18.23 -19.23 4.54
CA ARG A 657 -17.63 -20.49 4.08
C ARG A 657 -16.27 -20.76 4.68
N VAL A 658 -15.46 -19.72 4.90
CA VAL A 658 -14.10 -19.85 5.45
C VAL A 658 -14.09 -19.85 6.98
N GLU A 659 -15.22 -19.48 7.60
CA GLU A 659 -15.45 -19.53 9.04
C GLU A 659 -16.19 -20.80 9.50
N THR A 660 -16.96 -21.47 8.61
CA THR A 660 -17.73 -22.67 8.97
C THR A 660 -16.97 -23.96 8.60
N PRO A 661 -16.64 -24.85 9.57
CA PRO A 661 -16.02 -26.14 9.28
C PRO A 661 -16.79 -26.94 8.24
N GLN A 662 -16.12 -27.38 7.17
CA GLN A 662 -16.74 -28.23 6.15
C GLN A 662 -16.94 -29.64 6.72
N ARG A 663 -18.19 -30.13 6.71
CA ARG A 663 -18.59 -31.44 7.25
C ARG A 663 -18.34 -32.60 6.30
#